data_AF-A0A448PG82-F1
#
_entry.id   AF-A0A448PG82-F1
#
_cell.length_a   1.000
_cell.length_b   1.000
_cell.length_c   1.000
_cell.angle_alpha   90.00
_cell.angle_beta   90.00
_cell.angle_gamma   90.00
#
_symmetry.space_group_name_H-M   'P 1'
#
loop_
_entity.id
_entity.type
_entity.pdbx_description
1 polymer ?
#
loop_
_entity_poly.entity_id
_entity_poly.type
_entity_poly.pdbx_seq_one_letter_code
_entity_poly.pdbx_strand_id
1 'polypeptide(L)'
;MLLNDRWASAREDLARIVNGELTVDAGGCTLNSFTGTGPEVARQAEYYADNADVSDEVRDLLRQIASRALDTSKGEFSGQIAVVTGMTPDSIGGAVTKRLLAGGATVVATASRVDQKRLLAGRKLYRENARGDAALWLVPANLSSYRDIDAFVDWVENPVRETVGGKTQEKKPAMIPDLLFPFAAPRVHGMMDDAGADTESQARLMLWGLERLLTGLAKIGSDTMVGHRMHAVLPGSPNRGLFGGDGAYGEVKAAFDAIVNKWKVEPWAERASIAHARIGWVRGTGLMGGNDPLVEAAEAAGVRTWSTDEMADQLLQLANSEARERAASEPIDADLTGGLAELDFPALAKNARVEEPEAASEPEGETISALPSPQVVGLPEYADVWDGGSARPEDTIVIVGVGEAGPWGSSRTRLSAELGIQADGEVELTAAGVLELAWMMGLLTWHEAPKAGWYDAEDNYVEESEIFARYRDEVVARAGVRRLSDDGPIQDGGTVDMVTVFLDRPVSFAVDSEAEARAYEAADPQFTEVSAPNPDNPDWVVTRKKGATAVVPRKTTLSRYVAGQLPEGFDPSRWGIPASMIESADKMAVWNLVTTVDAFISAGFEPAELLQAIHPTQIASTQGTGFGGMSSMRRLFVERFLGEDVPQDILQETLPNVIAAHTMQSYVGGYGAMVQPVAACASAAVSLEEGVDKIATGKATFVVTGACDDISVESLEGFGFMNATADSKSLEEQGINDRFFSRAGDLRRGGFVEGQGGGTVLIARGDLALELGLPVYGVVGYVQTFADGAHTSIPAPGLGALAAGLGGKDSRLARNLAKLGVSPDDISVLSKHDTSTNANDPNEAELHDRLAKALGRTAGNPLHVISQKTLTGHSKGGAALFQIAGLTQVFETGIVPANRSLDNLDPVFYERDYFVWLRDPLNLGKRGPIKAALATSLGFGHVSSLMAIVHPGAFEAAIVRAHGREAADQWRTRAEARLRAGARHIEQGMIGRRELYAPIDGRRFKADSPDYDAHEVEAAMLLDADARLGADGFYA
;
A
#
# COMPACT_ATOMS: atom_id res chain seq x y z
N MET A 1 9.84 4.52 15.98
CA MET A 1 10.10 3.77 14.74
C MET A 1 11.52 3.20 14.77
N LEU A 2 11.72 1.95 14.37
CA LEU A 2 13.04 1.32 14.17
C LEU A 2 13.32 1.20 12.67
N LEU A 3 14.55 1.51 12.27
CA LEU A 3 15.11 1.23 10.95
C LEU A 3 16.40 0.43 11.13
N ASN A 4 16.43 -0.80 10.60
CA ASN A 4 17.57 -1.72 10.69
C ASN A 4 17.70 -2.62 9.46
N ASP A 5 17.11 -2.21 8.34
CA ASP A 5 16.97 -2.98 7.11
C ASP A 5 17.85 -2.45 5.98
N ARG A 6 19.05 -1.94 6.30
CA ARG A 6 19.99 -1.44 5.28
C ARG A 6 20.28 -2.49 4.19
N TRP A 7 20.33 -3.76 4.57
CA TRP A 7 20.46 -4.88 3.63
C TRP A 7 19.35 -4.94 2.57
N ALA A 8 18.14 -4.46 2.86
CA ALA A 8 17.00 -4.44 1.95
C ALA A 8 16.99 -3.17 1.10
N SER A 9 17.19 -2.01 1.72
CA SER A 9 17.27 -0.74 0.98
C SER A 9 18.50 -0.68 0.05
N ALA A 10 19.58 -1.40 0.37
CA ALA A 10 20.75 -1.50 -0.50
C ALA A 10 20.46 -2.29 -1.79
N ARG A 11 19.61 -3.32 -1.72
CA ARG A 11 19.14 -4.05 -2.91
C ARG A 11 18.27 -3.16 -3.80
N GLU A 12 17.43 -2.33 -3.19
CA GLU A 12 16.64 -1.32 -3.92
C GLU A 12 17.55 -0.25 -4.57
N ASP A 13 18.57 0.25 -3.84
CA ASP A 13 19.54 1.20 -4.38
C ASP A 13 20.29 0.61 -5.58
N LEU A 14 20.73 -0.65 -5.50
CA LEU A 14 21.35 -1.37 -6.62
C LEU A 14 20.43 -1.41 -7.84
N ALA A 15 19.16 -1.80 -7.66
CA ALA A 15 18.20 -1.83 -8.75
C ALA A 15 18.04 -0.45 -9.40
N ARG A 16 18.02 0.64 -8.62
CA ARG A 16 17.94 2.02 -9.15
C ARG A 16 19.20 2.47 -9.87
N ILE A 17 20.39 2.13 -9.36
CA ILE A 17 21.67 2.45 -10.01
C ILE A 17 21.70 1.82 -11.41
N VAL A 18 21.34 0.54 -11.51
CA VAL A 18 21.38 -0.20 -12.78
C VAL A 18 20.34 0.32 -13.78
N ASN A 19 19.23 0.91 -13.32
CA ASN A 19 18.22 1.55 -14.17
C ASN A 19 18.50 3.04 -14.44
N GLY A 20 19.63 3.59 -13.98
CA GLY A 20 20.00 4.99 -14.16
C GLY A 20 19.12 5.98 -13.39
N GLU A 21 18.41 5.53 -12.36
CA GLU A 21 17.57 6.38 -11.50
C GLU A 21 18.32 6.91 -10.27
N LEU A 22 19.48 6.33 -9.96
CA LEU A 22 20.31 6.71 -8.81
C LEU A 22 21.79 6.77 -9.21
N THR A 23 22.48 7.82 -8.80
CA THR A 23 23.93 7.97 -8.96
C THR A 23 24.61 7.97 -7.59
N VAL A 24 25.73 7.25 -7.46
CA VAL A 24 26.53 7.26 -6.23
C VAL A 24 27.28 8.59 -6.14
N ASP A 25 27.39 9.15 -4.94
CA ASP A 25 28.04 10.43 -4.59
C ASP A 25 27.40 11.71 -5.17
N ALA A 26 26.52 11.61 -6.18
CA ALA A 26 25.71 12.72 -6.71
C ALA A 26 24.20 12.58 -6.43
N GLY A 27 23.72 11.37 -6.09
CA GLY A 27 22.30 11.03 -5.94
C GLY A 27 21.87 10.63 -4.52
N GLY A 28 22.65 10.97 -3.50
CA GLY A 28 22.24 10.79 -2.09
C GLY A 28 22.70 9.48 -1.43
N CYS A 29 23.32 8.54 -2.12
CA CYS A 29 23.99 7.39 -1.49
C CYS A 29 25.51 7.46 -1.69
N THR A 30 26.29 7.01 -0.71
CA THR A 30 27.76 6.93 -0.81
C THR A 30 28.19 5.48 -0.97
N LEU A 31 29.33 5.23 -1.62
CA LEU A 31 29.86 3.87 -1.75
C LEU A 31 30.03 3.17 -0.38
N ASN A 32 30.35 3.94 0.66
CA ASN A 32 30.50 3.43 2.02
C ASN A 32 29.19 2.92 2.64
N SER A 33 28.01 3.39 2.18
CA SER A 33 26.71 2.92 2.70
C SER A 33 26.39 1.47 2.28
N PHE A 34 27.14 0.91 1.33
CA PHE A 34 27.07 -0.52 0.97
C PHE A 34 27.98 -1.40 1.82
N THR A 35 28.73 -0.83 2.77
CA THR A 35 29.64 -1.62 3.61
C THR A 35 28.87 -2.56 4.52
N GLY A 36 29.18 -3.86 4.48
CA GLY A 36 28.59 -4.86 5.37
C GLY A 36 27.10 -5.13 5.16
N THR A 37 26.52 -4.73 4.02
CA THR A 37 25.08 -4.92 3.74
C THR A 37 24.70 -6.37 3.45
N GLY A 38 25.68 -7.27 3.31
CA GLY A 38 25.47 -8.70 3.31
C GLY A 38 25.69 -9.37 1.95
N PRO A 39 25.71 -10.71 1.93
CA PRO A 39 26.10 -11.49 0.76
C PRO A 39 25.16 -11.34 -0.42
N GLU A 40 23.86 -11.14 -0.19
CA GLU A 40 22.91 -11.04 -1.30
C GLU A 40 23.04 -9.74 -2.08
N VAL A 41 23.35 -8.62 -1.41
CA VAL A 41 23.67 -7.37 -2.10
C VAL A 41 24.88 -7.57 -3.01
N ALA A 42 25.89 -8.32 -2.55
CA ALA A 42 27.06 -8.64 -3.36
C ALA A 42 26.71 -9.49 -4.58
N ARG A 43 25.93 -10.56 -4.40
CA ARG A 43 25.49 -11.44 -5.50
C ARG A 43 24.68 -10.69 -6.56
N GLN A 44 23.77 -9.80 -6.14
CA GLN A 44 22.99 -8.98 -7.07
C GLN A 44 23.87 -7.99 -7.84
N ALA A 45 24.80 -7.33 -7.14
CA ALA A 45 25.75 -6.42 -7.78
C ALA A 45 26.64 -7.13 -8.81
N GLU A 46 27.15 -8.33 -8.49
CA GLU A 46 27.90 -9.17 -9.43
C GLU A 46 27.05 -9.58 -10.62
N TYR A 47 25.83 -10.08 -10.37
CA TYR A 47 24.90 -10.47 -11.42
C TYR A 47 24.63 -9.32 -12.40
N TYR A 48 24.35 -8.11 -11.89
CA TYR A 48 24.16 -6.95 -12.75
C TYR A 48 25.44 -6.55 -13.49
N ALA A 49 26.61 -6.59 -12.86
CA ALA A 49 27.87 -6.28 -13.54
C ALA A 49 28.17 -7.27 -14.70
N ASP A 50 27.71 -8.51 -14.59
CA ASP A 50 27.90 -9.56 -15.59
C ASP A 50 26.83 -9.57 -16.70
N ASN A 51 25.58 -9.20 -16.38
CA ASN A 51 24.43 -9.45 -17.26
C ASN A 51 23.65 -8.18 -17.66
N ALA A 52 23.85 -7.05 -16.99
CA ALA A 52 23.15 -5.81 -17.33
C ALA A 52 23.87 -5.07 -18.46
N ASP A 53 23.09 -4.50 -19.39
CA ASP A 53 23.60 -3.54 -20.36
C ASP A 53 23.77 -2.17 -19.68
N VAL A 54 24.98 -1.94 -19.15
CA VAL A 54 25.37 -0.71 -18.44
C VAL A 54 26.76 -0.27 -18.88
N SER A 55 27.08 1.02 -18.67
CA SER A 55 28.40 1.56 -19.00
C SER A 55 29.52 0.91 -18.17
N ASP A 56 30.76 1.00 -18.64
CA ASP A 56 31.92 0.45 -17.94
C ASP A 56 32.10 1.09 -16.55
N GLU A 57 31.80 2.39 -16.40
CA GLU A 57 31.86 3.05 -15.10
C GLU A 57 30.86 2.48 -14.09
N VAL A 58 29.63 2.21 -14.53
CA VAL A 58 28.60 1.59 -13.67
C VAL A 58 28.98 0.14 -13.36
N ARG A 59 29.55 -0.58 -14.32
CA ARG A 59 30.02 -1.96 -14.12
C ARG A 59 31.12 -2.03 -13.06
N ASP A 60 32.11 -1.16 -13.13
CA ASP A 60 33.18 -1.08 -12.12
C ASP A 60 32.65 -0.68 -10.75
N LEU A 61 31.69 0.24 -10.71
CA LEU A 61 30.99 0.61 -9.48
C LEU A 61 30.26 -0.58 -8.85
N LEU A 62 29.55 -1.39 -9.64
CA LEU A 62 28.85 -2.59 -9.15
C LEU A 62 29.82 -3.61 -8.54
N ARG A 63 31.00 -3.81 -9.15
CA ARG A 63 32.05 -4.67 -8.58
C ARG A 63 32.59 -4.13 -7.26
N GLN A 64 32.77 -2.81 -7.16
CA GLN A 64 33.16 -2.17 -5.90
C GLN A 64 32.08 -2.36 -4.83
N ILE A 65 30.81 -2.17 -5.18
CA ILE A 65 29.67 -2.40 -4.27
C ILE A 65 29.67 -3.86 -3.78
N ALA A 66 29.88 -4.83 -4.68
CA ALA A 66 29.96 -6.23 -4.29
C ALA A 66 31.05 -6.51 -3.26
N SER A 67 32.25 -5.94 -3.46
CA SER A 67 33.35 -6.05 -2.50
C SER A 67 33.02 -5.37 -1.15
N ARG A 68 32.33 -4.22 -1.16
CA ARG A 68 31.93 -3.51 0.06
C ARG A 68 30.84 -4.23 0.83
N ALA A 69 29.86 -4.81 0.13
CA ALA A 69 28.77 -5.56 0.74
C ALA A 69 29.25 -6.75 1.58
N LEU A 70 30.38 -7.36 1.20
CA LEU A 70 31.03 -8.46 1.93
C LEU A 70 32.01 -8.02 3.02
N ASP A 71 32.28 -6.72 3.14
CA ASP A 71 33.19 -6.18 4.14
C ASP A 71 32.58 -6.29 5.55
N THR A 72 33.20 -7.14 6.38
CA THR A 72 32.79 -7.39 7.78
C THR A 72 33.64 -6.61 8.79
N SER A 73 34.51 -5.71 8.33
CA SER A 73 35.30 -4.85 9.20
C SER A 73 34.39 -3.98 10.07
N LYS A 74 34.72 -3.83 11.35
CA LYS A 74 33.96 -2.97 12.25
C LYS A 74 34.21 -1.50 11.90
N GLY A 75 33.15 -0.72 11.81
CA GLY A 75 33.22 0.73 11.77
C GLY A 75 33.64 1.31 13.12
N GLU A 76 33.94 2.61 13.15
CA GLU A 76 34.41 3.32 14.34
C GLU A 76 33.43 3.20 15.53
N PHE A 77 32.13 3.19 15.24
CA PHE A 77 31.06 3.14 16.24
C PHE A 77 30.27 1.82 16.23
N SER A 78 30.76 0.79 15.54
CA SER A 78 30.10 -0.52 15.47
C SER A 78 29.85 -1.12 16.85
N GLY A 79 28.58 -1.47 17.11
CA GLY A 79 28.15 -2.04 18.38
C GLY A 79 27.99 -1.04 19.52
N GLN A 80 28.22 0.26 19.27
CA GLN A 80 27.97 1.32 20.25
C GLN A 80 26.53 1.84 20.15
N ILE A 81 25.95 2.19 21.29
CA ILE A 81 24.62 2.80 21.38
C ILE A 81 24.76 4.31 21.64
N ALA A 82 24.27 5.14 20.71
CA ALA A 82 24.34 6.59 20.82
C ALA A 82 22.95 7.20 20.98
N VAL A 83 22.75 8.05 21.99
CA VAL A 83 21.53 8.83 22.17
C VAL A 83 21.76 10.24 21.63
N VAL A 84 20.96 10.66 20.65
CA VAL A 84 21.02 11.99 20.04
C VAL A 84 19.70 12.70 20.24
N THR A 85 19.70 13.87 20.89
CA THR A 85 18.47 14.65 21.09
C THR A 85 18.41 15.87 20.19
N GLY A 86 17.20 16.31 19.82
CA GLY A 86 17.03 17.45 18.91
C GLY A 86 17.40 17.11 17.46
N MET A 87 17.19 15.85 17.06
CA MET A 87 17.51 15.40 15.72
C MET A 87 16.51 15.96 14.71
N THR A 88 17.02 16.77 13.79
CA THR A 88 16.36 17.14 12.55
C THR A 88 17.38 16.96 11.42
N PRO A 89 16.97 16.62 10.18
CA PRO A 89 17.92 16.39 9.09
C PRO A 89 18.95 17.50 8.91
N ASP A 90 18.50 18.76 8.97
CA ASP A 90 19.33 19.94 8.73
C ASP A 90 19.97 20.52 10.01
N SER A 91 19.97 19.79 11.13
CA SER A 91 20.66 20.21 12.36
C SER A 91 21.99 19.51 12.55
N ILE A 92 22.82 20.05 13.45
CA ILE A 92 24.03 19.39 13.95
C ILE A 92 23.69 17.97 14.44
N GLY A 93 22.57 17.79 15.15
CA GLY A 93 22.10 16.47 15.59
C GLY A 93 21.81 15.50 14.44
N GLY A 94 21.26 16.01 13.32
CA GLY A 94 21.08 15.24 12.09
C GLY A 94 22.41 14.81 11.47
N ALA A 95 23.36 15.74 11.33
CA ALA A 95 24.69 15.46 10.80
C ALA A 95 25.52 14.51 11.71
N VAL A 96 25.41 14.62 13.03
CA VAL A 96 26.00 13.67 13.98
C VAL A 96 25.36 12.29 13.81
N THR A 97 24.03 12.21 13.72
CA THR A 97 23.32 10.94 13.47
C THR A 97 23.79 10.28 12.18
N LYS A 98 23.92 11.06 11.10
CA LYS A 98 24.44 10.61 9.79
C LYS A 98 25.80 9.91 9.92
N ARG A 99 26.75 10.55 10.61
CA ARG A 99 28.11 10.02 10.81
C ARG A 99 28.15 8.81 11.75
N LEU A 100 27.36 8.81 12.82
CA LEU A 100 27.25 7.67 13.73
C LEU A 100 26.72 6.43 12.99
N LEU A 101 25.69 6.60 12.14
CA LEU A 101 25.17 5.53 11.30
C LEU A 101 26.20 5.05 10.28
N ALA A 102 26.95 5.95 9.65
CA ALA A 102 28.05 5.59 8.74
C ALA A 102 29.18 4.85 9.47
N GLY A 103 29.37 5.11 10.77
CA GLY A 103 30.32 4.41 11.63
C GLY A 103 29.79 3.11 12.24
N GLY A 104 28.53 2.72 12.02
CA GLY A 104 27.97 1.43 12.47
C GLY A 104 27.24 1.46 13.81
N ALA A 105 26.93 2.66 14.32
CA ALA A 105 26.24 2.80 15.61
C ALA A 105 24.77 2.38 15.55
N THR A 106 24.25 1.95 16.69
CA THR A 106 22.80 2.02 16.96
C THR A 106 22.48 3.40 17.53
N VAL A 107 21.75 4.22 16.78
CA VAL A 107 21.40 5.58 17.19
C VAL A 107 19.96 5.64 17.69
N VAL A 108 19.75 6.13 18.91
CA VAL A 108 18.44 6.50 19.45
C VAL A 108 18.28 8.01 19.33
N ALA A 109 17.57 8.45 18.30
CA ALA A 109 17.30 9.84 18.00
C ALA A 109 15.95 10.27 18.58
N THR A 110 15.93 11.38 19.32
CA THR A 110 14.68 11.97 19.82
C THR A 110 14.28 13.23 19.07
N ALA A 111 12.97 13.39 18.89
CA ALA A 111 12.34 14.59 18.35
C ALA A 111 11.11 14.97 19.17
N SER A 112 10.84 16.27 19.30
CA SER A 112 9.67 16.77 20.03
C SER A 112 8.34 16.42 19.36
N ARG A 113 8.36 16.21 18.04
CA ARG A 113 7.22 15.77 17.23
C ARG A 113 7.73 14.82 16.15
N VAL A 114 7.14 13.63 16.10
CA VAL A 114 7.40 12.60 15.08
C VAL A 114 6.14 12.45 14.25
N ASP A 115 5.96 13.36 13.29
CA ASP A 115 4.95 13.23 12.25
C ASP A 115 5.50 12.49 11.03
N GLN A 116 4.65 12.25 10.04
CA GLN A 116 5.02 11.50 8.84
C GLN A 116 6.18 12.13 8.09
N LYS A 117 6.21 13.47 7.96
CA LYS A 117 7.35 14.20 7.37
C LYS A 117 8.67 13.90 8.10
N ARG A 118 8.65 13.89 9.44
CA ARG A 118 9.84 13.56 10.24
C ARG A 118 10.26 12.10 10.07
N LEU A 119 9.31 11.16 10.02
CA LEU A 119 9.57 9.73 9.79
C LEU A 119 10.25 9.51 8.43
N LEU A 120 9.72 10.10 7.36
CA LEU A 120 10.28 10.01 6.02
C LEU A 120 11.68 10.61 5.92
N ALA A 121 11.92 11.73 6.60
CA ALA A 121 13.24 12.33 6.65
C ALA A 121 14.25 11.45 7.41
N GLY A 122 13.84 10.80 8.50
CA GLY A 122 14.64 9.80 9.20
C GLY A 122 14.93 8.56 8.35
N ARG A 123 13.94 8.10 7.57
CA ARG A 123 14.07 6.97 6.62
C ARG A 123 15.10 7.28 5.55
N LYS A 124 15.02 8.47 4.95
CA LYS A 124 15.99 8.95 3.96
C LYS A 124 17.38 9.03 4.57
N LEU A 125 17.53 9.70 5.72
CA LEU A 125 18.80 9.82 6.42
C LEU A 125 19.44 8.45 6.72
N TYR A 126 18.65 7.48 7.17
CA TYR A 126 19.11 6.10 7.39
C TYR A 126 19.56 5.43 6.10
N ARG A 127 18.71 5.37 5.07
CA ARG A 127 19.01 4.71 3.77
C ARG A 127 20.29 5.23 3.13
N GLU A 128 20.50 6.54 3.18
CA GLU A 128 21.61 7.21 2.51
C GLU A 128 22.97 7.00 3.21
N ASN A 129 22.98 6.77 4.53
CA ASN A 129 24.19 6.89 5.34
C ASN A 129 24.51 5.65 6.20
N ALA A 130 23.53 4.79 6.49
CA ALA A 130 23.74 3.61 7.30
C ALA A 130 24.61 2.58 6.57
N ARG A 131 25.57 1.99 7.30
CA ARG A 131 26.20 0.71 6.93
C ARG A 131 25.37 -0.47 7.46
N GLY A 132 25.73 -1.69 7.07
CA GLY A 132 24.89 -2.87 7.30
C GLY A 132 24.64 -3.26 8.77
N ASP A 133 25.51 -2.87 9.70
CA ASP A 133 25.38 -3.12 11.14
C ASP A 133 24.78 -1.94 11.92
N ALA A 134 24.39 -0.85 11.25
CA ALA A 134 23.80 0.32 11.88
C ALA A 134 22.27 0.22 12.02
N ALA A 135 21.74 0.86 13.06
CA ALA A 135 20.30 0.96 13.32
C ALA A 135 19.90 2.36 13.78
N LEU A 136 18.70 2.80 13.42
CA LEU A 136 18.13 4.07 13.87
C LEU A 136 16.80 3.84 14.58
N TRP A 137 16.70 4.29 15.83
CA TRP A 137 15.46 4.42 16.58
C TRP A 137 15.04 5.89 16.59
N LEU A 138 13.90 6.22 16.00
CA LEU A 138 13.30 7.54 16.10
C LEU A 138 12.16 7.52 17.12
N VAL A 139 12.27 8.33 18.17
CA VAL A 139 11.37 8.30 19.34
C VAL A 139 10.81 9.70 19.62
N PRO A 140 9.49 9.85 19.80
CA PRO A 140 8.91 11.11 20.28
C PRO A 140 9.27 11.31 21.76
N ALA A 141 9.86 12.45 22.11
CA ALA A 141 10.17 12.78 23.50
C ALA A 141 10.11 14.29 23.75
N ASN A 142 9.31 14.70 24.75
CA ASN A 142 9.30 16.08 25.23
C ASN A 142 10.32 16.25 26.38
N LEU A 143 11.50 16.76 26.04
CA LEU A 143 12.59 16.93 27.01
C LEU A 143 12.41 18.11 27.98
N SER A 144 11.30 18.86 27.90
CA SER A 144 10.89 19.78 28.97
C SER A 144 10.10 19.06 30.08
N SER A 145 9.56 17.87 29.82
CA SER A 145 8.78 17.06 30.76
C SER A 145 9.67 16.04 31.47
N TYR A 146 9.80 16.14 32.80
CA TYR A 146 10.55 15.15 33.59
C TYR A 146 9.93 13.76 33.52
N ARG A 147 8.59 13.68 33.45
CA ARG A 147 7.88 12.41 33.26
C ARG A 147 8.31 11.73 31.96
N ASP A 148 8.44 12.50 30.88
CA ASP A 148 8.79 11.98 29.56
C ASP A 148 10.27 11.62 29.49
N ILE A 149 11.15 12.40 30.14
CA ILE A 149 12.57 12.03 30.31
C ILE A 149 12.69 10.71 31.07
N ASP A 150 12.01 10.58 32.21
CA ASP A 150 12.07 9.36 33.02
C ASP A 150 11.52 8.15 32.25
N ALA A 151 10.40 8.31 31.56
CA ALA A 151 9.81 7.28 30.71
C ALA A 151 10.73 6.90 29.53
N PHE A 152 11.44 7.88 28.95
CA PHE A 152 12.42 7.62 27.89
C PHE A 152 13.64 6.86 28.43
N VAL A 153 14.18 7.25 29.58
CA VAL A 153 15.30 6.53 30.23
C VAL A 153 14.89 5.09 30.57
N ASP A 154 13.71 4.91 31.16
CA ASP A 154 13.14 3.59 31.46
C ASP A 154 12.95 2.74 30.19
N TRP A 155 12.43 3.35 29.12
CA TRP A 155 12.28 2.70 27.83
C TRP A 155 13.63 2.32 27.19
N VAL A 156 14.70 3.10 27.39
CA VAL A 156 16.05 2.73 26.92
C VAL A 156 16.59 1.53 27.72
N GLU A 157 16.47 1.55 29.05
CA GLU A 157 16.97 0.52 29.94
C GLU A 157 16.27 -0.83 29.74
N ASN A 158 14.94 -0.83 29.70
CA ASN A 158 14.15 -2.05 29.79
C ASN A 158 13.79 -2.62 28.41
N PRO A 159 13.70 -3.94 28.24
CA PRO A 159 13.22 -4.53 27.00
C PRO A 159 11.71 -4.30 26.83
N VAL A 160 11.27 -4.07 25.59
CA VAL A 160 9.84 -4.01 25.24
C VAL A 160 9.43 -5.35 24.66
N ARG A 161 8.46 -6.01 25.30
CA ARG A 161 7.96 -7.33 24.90
C ARG A 161 6.46 -7.27 24.62
N GLU A 162 6.05 -7.94 23.57
CA GLU A 162 4.65 -8.04 23.16
C GLU A 162 4.28 -9.52 23.02
N THR A 163 3.09 -9.90 23.49
CA THR A 163 2.61 -11.29 23.33
C THR A 163 1.54 -11.32 22.26
N VAL A 164 1.87 -11.90 21.10
CA VAL A 164 0.97 -12.05 19.96
C VAL A 164 0.70 -13.54 19.75
N GLY A 165 -0.57 -13.95 19.76
CA GLY A 165 -0.97 -15.35 19.53
C GLY A 165 -0.31 -16.34 20.52
N GLY A 166 -0.09 -15.91 21.76
CA GLY A 166 0.54 -16.73 22.80
C GLY A 166 2.07 -16.84 22.74
N LYS A 167 2.73 -16.17 21.77
CA LYS A 167 4.20 -16.05 21.71
C LYS A 167 4.64 -14.66 22.12
N THR A 168 5.51 -14.58 23.12
CA THR A 168 6.16 -13.33 23.53
C THR A 168 7.32 -13.03 22.59
N GLN A 169 7.26 -11.91 21.89
CA GLN A 169 8.32 -11.39 21.04
C GLN A 169 8.95 -10.16 21.70
N GLU A 170 10.28 -10.09 21.65
CA GLU A 170 11.00 -8.89 22.08
C GLU A 170 11.04 -7.90 20.91
N LYS A 171 10.35 -6.76 21.06
CA LYS A 171 10.28 -5.70 20.05
C LYS A 171 11.46 -4.73 20.16
N LYS A 172 11.97 -4.52 21.37
CA LYS A 172 13.15 -3.70 21.65
C LYS A 172 14.00 -4.38 22.73
N PRO A 173 15.29 -4.64 22.50
CA PRO A 173 16.18 -5.13 23.55
C PRO A 173 16.52 -4.03 24.56
N ALA A 174 16.96 -4.42 25.76
CA ALA A 174 17.59 -3.50 26.71
C ALA A 174 18.84 -2.85 26.07
N MET A 175 19.03 -1.55 26.26
CA MET A 175 20.12 -0.79 25.66
C MET A 175 20.93 -0.08 26.74
N ILE A 176 22.25 -0.12 26.63
CA ILE A 176 23.17 0.59 27.53
C ILE A 176 23.89 1.67 26.70
N PRO A 177 23.54 2.97 26.86
CA PRO A 177 24.09 4.04 26.03
C PRO A 177 25.60 4.26 26.24
N ASP A 178 26.37 4.25 25.16
CA ASP A 178 27.80 4.58 25.16
C ASP A 178 28.04 6.08 24.94
N LEU A 179 27.22 6.71 24.12
CA LEU A 179 27.38 8.11 23.69
C LEU A 179 26.09 8.90 23.92
N LEU A 180 26.23 10.16 24.34
CA LEU A 180 25.13 11.12 24.47
C LEU A 180 25.48 12.44 23.78
N PHE A 181 24.62 12.85 22.85
CA PHE A 181 24.68 14.10 22.11
C PHE A 181 23.39 14.89 22.34
N PRO A 182 23.31 15.71 23.41
CA PRO A 182 22.07 16.31 23.85
C PRO A 182 21.83 17.67 23.16
N PHE A 183 21.57 17.66 21.85
CA PHE A 183 21.41 18.86 21.02
C PHE A 183 19.97 19.44 20.99
N ALA A 184 19.05 18.92 21.80
CA ALA A 184 17.71 19.48 21.90
C ALA A 184 17.76 20.94 22.39
N ALA A 185 17.29 21.84 21.52
CA ALA A 185 17.15 23.25 21.82
C ALA A 185 15.89 23.81 21.14
N PRO A 186 15.16 24.73 21.78
CA PRO A 186 14.09 25.47 21.14
C PRO A 186 14.66 26.56 20.23
N ARG A 187 13.83 27.21 19.42
CA ARG A 187 14.21 28.52 18.86
C ARG A 187 14.37 29.50 20.03
N VAL A 188 15.45 30.27 20.02
CA VAL A 188 15.77 31.22 21.07
C VAL A 188 15.59 32.64 20.56
N HIS A 189 14.81 33.43 21.28
CA HIS A 189 14.61 34.86 21.03
C HIS A 189 14.15 35.52 22.34
N GLY A 190 14.33 36.83 22.43
CA GLY A 190 13.82 37.65 23.52
C GLY A 190 14.89 38.50 24.20
N MET A 191 14.49 39.68 24.66
CA MET A 191 15.32 40.59 25.42
C MET A 191 15.24 40.28 26.92
N MET A 192 16.08 40.94 27.71
CA MET A 192 16.13 40.71 29.16
C MET A 192 14.80 41.05 29.87
N ASP A 193 14.05 42.03 29.37
CA ASP A 193 12.74 42.45 29.87
C ASP A 193 11.57 41.54 29.41
N ASP A 194 11.81 40.65 28.44
CA ASP A 194 10.87 39.61 28.02
C ASP A 194 10.90 38.36 28.94
N ALA A 195 11.71 38.39 30.01
CA ALA A 195 11.88 37.25 30.92
C ALA A 195 10.54 36.80 31.54
N GLY A 196 10.10 35.60 31.19
CA GLY A 196 8.83 35.03 31.63
C GLY A 196 8.74 33.51 31.42
N ALA A 197 7.52 33.00 31.25
CA ALA A 197 7.26 31.56 31.16
C ALA A 197 8.02 30.88 30.00
N ASP A 198 8.18 31.56 28.86
CA ASP A 198 8.92 31.02 27.72
C ASP A 198 10.42 30.89 28.03
N THR A 199 11.02 31.91 28.63
CA THR A 199 12.41 31.92 29.12
C THR A 199 12.66 30.78 30.12
N GLU A 200 11.73 30.55 31.05
CA GLU A 200 11.79 29.44 32.01
C GLU A 200 11.71 28.07 31.32
N SER A 201 10.79 27.93 30.35
CA SER A 201 10.63 26.70 29.57
C SER A 201 11.87 26.37 28.73
N GLN A 202 12.47 27.38 28.10
CA GLN A 202 13.73 27.26 27.35
C GLN A 202 14.88 26.82 28.27
N ALA A 203 15.03 27.45 29.44
CA ALA A 203 16.04 27.08 30.42
C ALA A 203 15.82 25.65 30.96
N ARG A 204 14.57 25.28 31.20
CA ARG A 204 14.21 23.93 31.65
C ARG A 204 14.61 22.87 30.64
N LEU A 205 14.33 23.07 29.35
CA LEU A 205 14.72 22.15 28.28
C LEU A 205 16.25 22.01 28.19
N MET A 206 16.95 23.13 28.09
CA MET A 206 18.39 23.15 27.76
C MET A 206 19.32 22.88 28.95
N LEU A 207 18.86 23.09 30.19
CA LEU A 207 19.67 22.91 31.41
C LEU A 207 19.18 21.76 32.29
N TRP A 208 18.03 21.91 32.96
CA TRP A 208 17.61 20.92 33.96
C TRP A 208 17.12 19.61 33.34
N GLY A 209 16.48 19.68 32.16
CA GLY A 209 16.14 18.51 31.35
C GLY A 209 17.39 17.73 30.93
N LEU A 210 18.43 18.44 30.49
CA LEU A 210 19.74 17.87 30.20
C LEU A 210 20.36 17.18 31.43
N GLU A 211 20.43 17.87 32.59
CA GLU A 211 21.00 17.30 33.82
C GLU A 211 20.27 16.00 34.21
N ARG A 212 18.93 16.00 34.14
CA ARG A 212 18.11 14.82 34.44
C ARG A 212 18.32 13.69 33.43
N LEU A 213 18.37 14.01 32.13
CA LEU A 213 18.61 13.03 31.07
C LEU A 213 20.00 12.40 31.21
N LEU A 214 21.04 13.22 31.37
CA LEU A 214 22.43 12.77 31.48
C LEU A 214 22.59 11.84 32.68
N THR A 215 22.12 12.26 33.86
CA THR A 215 22.24 11.47 35.07
C THR A 215 21.31 10.25 35.09
N GLY A 216 20.19 10.29 34.37
CA GLY A 216 19.29 9.15 34.16
C GLY A 216 19.94 8.07 33.29
N LEU A 217 20.41 8.44 32.10
CA LEU A 217 21.07 7.50 31.18
C LEU A 217 22.39 6.95 31.77
N ALA A 218 23.17 7.76 32.48
CA ALA A 218 24.39 7.31 33.14
C ALA A 218 24.17 6.26 34.24
N LYS A 219 22.93 6.08 34.73
CA LYS A 219 22.63 5.04 35.72
C LYS A 219 22.40 3.67 35.07
N ILE A 220 22.01 3.65 33.80
CA ILE A 220 21.66 2.41 33.08
C ILE A 220 22.88 1.49 33.05
N GLY A 221 22.68 0.22 33.39
CA GLY A 221 23.75 -0.79 33.35
C GLY A 221 24.74 -0.74 34.52
N SER A 222 24.54 0.15 35.50
CA SER A 222 25.47 0.28 36.65
C SER A 222 25.62 -1.00 37.49
N ASP A 223 24.56 -1.81 37.58
CA ASP A 223 24.58 -3.09 38.31
C ASP A 223 25.01 -4.29 37.43
N THR A 224 25.02 -4.14 36.10
CA THR A 224 25.23 -5.24 35.14
C THR A 224 26.55 -5.15 34.36
N MET A 225 27.09 -3.94 34.13
CA MET A 225 28.35 -3.70 33.42
C MET A 225 29.30 -2.81 34.24
N VAL A 226 29.96 -3.41 35.24
CA VAL A 226 30.92 -2.70 36.10
C VAL A 226 32.05 -2.10 35.26
N GLY A 227 32.28 -0.79 35.41
CA GLY A 227 33.34 -0.05 34.70
C GLY A 227 32.90 0.58 33.37
N HIS A 228 31.67 0.33 32.91
CA HIS A 228 31.11 1.08 31.78
C HIS A 228 30.89 2.55 32.15
N ARG A 229 31.18 3.45 31.21
CA ARG A 229 30.92 4.89 31.31
C ARG A 229 30.30 5.40 30.03
N MET A 230 29.12 6.03 30.16
CA MET A 230 28.54 6.81 29.07
C MET A 230 29.38 8.06 28.83
N HIS A 231 29.64 8.41 27.58
CA HIS A 231 30.37 9.63 27.21
C HIS A 231 29.42 10.69 26.65
N ALA A 232 29.36 11.87 27.26
CA ALA A 232 28.49 12.95 26.84
C ALA A 232 29.28 14.10 26.21
N VAL A 233 28.94 14.45 24.97
CA VAL A 233 29.46 15.64 24.28
C VAL A 233 28.47 16.80 24.47
N LEU A 234 28.75 17.68 25.41
CA LEU A 234 27.86 18.78 25.79
C LEU A 234 27.97 19.94 24.79
N PRO A 235 26.84 20.43 24.25
CA PRO A 235 26.81 21.57 23.33
C PRO A 235 26.93 22.88 24.10
N GLY A 236 28.14 23.24 24.51
CA GLY A 236 28.46 24.55 25.05
C GLY A 236 28.42 25.65 23.99
N SER A 237 28.43 26.90 24.45
CA SER A 237 28.52 28.08 23.59
C SER A 237 29.54 29.06 24.17
N PRO A 238 30.28 29.82 23.34
CA PRO A 238 31.08 30.95 23.83
C PRO A 238 30.21 32.13 24.27
N ASN A 239 28.91 32.13 23.92
CA ASN A 239 28.01 33.19 24.28
C ASN A 239 27.79 33.25 25.79
N ARG A 240 27.98 34.44 26.36
CA ARG A 240 27.72 34.80 27.76
C ARG A 240 26.92 36.10 27.84
N GLY A 241 25.94 36.26 26.93
CA GLY A 241 25.14 37.47 26.76
C GLY A 241 25.75 38.50 25.79
N LEU A 242 26.57 38.06 24.83
CA LEU A 242 27.31 38.95 23.92
C LEU A 242 26.49 39.40 22.71
N PHE A 243 25.45 38.66 22.33
CA PHE A 243 24.65 38.92 21.12
C PHE A 243 23.43 39.80 21.40
N GLY A 244 22.76 39.57 22.54
CA GLY A 244 21.49 40.22 22.88
C GLY A 244 20.33 39.70 22.04
N GLY A 245 19.12 39.64 22.62
CA GLY A 245 17.92 39.16 21.93
C GLY A 245 17.80 37.63 21.84
N ASP A 246 18.65 36.89 22.54
CA ASP A 246 18.77 35.42 22.54
C ASP A 246 18.11 34.75 23.76
N GLY A 247 17.27 35.48 24.50
CA GLY A 247 16.50 34.95 25.64
C GLY A 247 17.41 34.37 26.74
N ALA A 248 17.09 33.16 27.22
CA ALA A 248 17.87 32.48 28.27
C ALA A 248 19.16 31.79 27.79
N TYR A 249 19.47 31.86 26.49
CA TYR A 249 20.47 30.99 25.90
C TYR A 249 21.88 31.22 26.48
N GLY A 250 22.30 32.49 26.60
CA GLY A 250 23.61 32.85 27.16
C GLY A 250 23.79 32.39 28.61
N GLU A 251 22.78 32.60 29.46
CA GLU A 251 22.79 32.19 30.88
C GLU A 251 22.83 30.67 31.02
N VAL A 252 22.03 29.95 30.23
CA VAL A 252 21.97 28.49 30.28
C VAL A 252 23.29 27.87 29.83
N LYS A 253 23.88 28.36 28.74
CA LYS A 253 25.17 27.85 28.25
C LYS A 253 26.34 28.24 29.17
N ALA A 254 26.23 29.33 29.92
CA ALA A 254 27.15 29.64 31.01
C ALA A 254 27.08 28.62 32.16
N ALA A 255 25.88 28.16 32.50
CA ALA A 255 25.68 27.18 33.56
C ALA A 255 26.31 25.80 33.25
N PHE A 256 26.68 25.50 32.00
CA PHE A 256 27.38 24.25 31.66
C PHE A 256 28.76 24.17 32.33
N ASP A 257 29.42 25.30 32.60
CA ASP A 257 30.66 25.34 33.37
C ASP A 257 30.45 24.78 34.79
N ALA A 258 29.25 24.97 35.36
CA ALA A 258 28.88 24.36 36.63
C ALA A 258 28.66 22.85 36.52
N ILE A 259 28.09 22.35 35.42
CA ILE A 259 27.94 20.89 35.17
C ILE A 259 29.32 20.22 35.13
N VAL A 260 30.28 20.83 34.42
CA VAL A 260 31.67 20.34 34.36
C VAL A 260 32.33 20.34 35.74
N ASN A 261 32.06 21.35 36.57
CA ASN A 261 32.56 21.38 37.95
C ASN A 261 31.89 20.31 38.84
N LYS A 262 30.58 20.07 38.69
CA LYS A 262 29.85 19.02 39.42
C LYS A 262 30.43 17.64 39.15
N TRP A 263 30.87 17.36 37.92
CA TRP A 263 31.54 16.10 37.57
C TRP A 263 32.76 15.81 38.48
N LYS A 264 33.49 16.84 38.92
CA LYS A 264 34.68 16.65 39.77
C LYS A 264 34.36 16.29 41.22
N VAL A 265 33.11 16.50 41.66
CA VAL A 265 32.74 16.44 43.09
C VAL A 265 31.54 15.55 43.39
N GLU A 266 30.81 15.08 42.38
CA GLU A 266 29.59 14.28 42.55
C GLU A 266 29.75 12.81 42.08
N PRO A 267 29.07 11.83 42.74
CA PRO A 267 29.26 10.40 42.45
C PRO A 267 28.83 9.93 41.04
N TRP A 268 28.01 10.69 40.31
CA TRP A 268 27.58 10.27 38.97
C TRP A 268 28.73 10.30 37.95
N ALA A 269 29.81 11.01 38.24
CA ALA A 269 31.01 11.08 37.41
C ALA A 269 31.76 9.74 37.29
N GLU A 270 31.51 8.79 38.19
CA GLU A 270 32.05 7.42 38.05
C GLU A 270 31.44 6.66 36.87
N ARG A 271 30.26 7.09 36.40
CA ARG A 271 29.45 6.41 35.38
C ARG A 271 29.29 7.21 34.09
N ALA A 272 29.76 8.45 34.07
CA ALA A 272 29.74 9.29 32.89
C ALA A 272 31.08 10.01 32.71
N SER A 273 31.46 10.29 31.47
CA SER A 273 32.56 11.19 31.10
C SER A 273 32.02 12.33 30.23
N ILE A 274 32.68 13.47 30.23
CA ILE A 274 32.19 14.69 29.56
C ILE A 274 33.25 15.28 28.63
N ALA A 275 32.83 15.61 27.42
CA ALA A 275 33.48 16.59 26.57
C ALA A 275 32.58 17.82 26.44
N HIS A 276 33.04 18.97 26.94
CA HIS A 276 32.37 20.25 26.81
C HIS A 276 32.87 20.96 25.55
N ALA A 277 32.05 20.94 24.49
CA ALA A 277 32.38 21.56 23.21
C ALA A 277 31.79 22.97 23.14
N ARG A 278 32.62 23.99 23.06
CA ARG A 278 32.19 25.38 22.87
C ARG A 278 31.96 25.63 21.39
N ILE A 279 30.72 25.44 20.95
CA ILE A 279 30.35 25.47 19.53
C ILE A 279 30.25 26.91 19.04
N GLY A 280 30.99 27.21 17.96
CA GLY A 280 30.96 28.49 17.26
C GLY A 280 29.75 28.66 16.33
N TRP A 281 29.89 29.54 15.35
CA TRP A 281 28.79 29.83 14.41
C TRP A 281 28.60 28.69 13.41
N VAL A 282 27.41 28.07 13.41
CA VAL A 282 27.05 27.00 12.46
C VAL A 282 25.96 27.49 11.52
N ARG A 283 26.30 27.60 10.22
CA ARG A 283 25.45 28.12 9.14
C ARG A 283 24.19 27.27 8.95
N GLY A 284 23.07 27.92 8.59
CA GLY A 284 21.84 27.23 8.17
C GLY A 284 21.09 26.50 9.28
N THR A 285 21.48 26.67 10.55
CA THR A 285 20.73 26.12 11.67
C THR A 285 19.56 27.05 12.03
N GLY A 286 18.37 26.49 12.25
CA GLY A 286 17.18 27.28 12.59
C GLY A 286 17.26 28.07 13.92
N LEU A 287 18.34 27.89 14.70
CA LEU A 287 18.66 28.67 15.90
C LEU A 287 19.27 30.05 15.56
N MET A 288 20.07 30.13 14.50
CA MET A 288 20.78 31.36 14.09
C MET A 288 20.40 31.83 12.68
N GLY A 289 19.40 31.21 12.03
CA GLY A 289 19.04 31.51 10.63
C GLY A 289 18.63 32.96 10.36
N GLY A 290 18.14 33.69 11.36
CA GLY A 290 17.90 35.14 11.25
C GLY A 290 19.18 35.97 11.07
N ASN A 291 20.33 35.39 11.41
CA ASN A 291 21.64 36.01 11.32
C ASN A 291 22.48 35.48 10.14
N ASP A 292 21.96 34.56 9.32
CA ASP A 292 22.68 34.03 8.16
C ASP A 292 23.23 35.13 7.21
N PRO A 293 22.56 36.29 7.00
CA PRO A 293 23.14 37.40 6.23
C PRO A 293 24.43 37.99 6.82
N LEU A 294 24.71 37.77 8.10
CA LEU A 294 25.92 38.24 8.79
C LEU A 294 27.12 37.30 8.61
N VAL A 295 26.92 36.11 8.03
CA VAL A 295 27.98 35.10 7.86
C VAL A 295 29.16 35.65 7.07
N GLU A 296 28.92 36.27 5.91
CA GLU A 296 29.97 36.85 5.08
C GLU A 296 30.73 37.96 5.81
N ALA A 297 30.01 38.81 6.56
CA ALA A 297 30.61 39.87 7.36
C ALA A 297 31.46 39.32 8.52
N ALA A 298 31.03 38.24 9.16
CA ALA A 298 31.76 37.60 10.25
C ALA A 298 33.03 36.90 9.73
N GLU A 299 32.95 36.24 8.58
CA GLU A 299 34.12 35.63 7.91
C GLU A 299 35.12 36.68 7.44
N ALA A 300 34.64 37.80 6.90
CA ALA A 300 35.49 38.95 6.54
C ALA A 300 36.19 39.57 7.76
N ALA A 301 35.59 39.48 8.95
CA ALA A 301 36.18 39.91 10.21
C ALA A 301 37.12 38.86 10.85
N GLY A 302 37.37 37.73 10.17
CA GLY A 302 38.33 36.70 10.60
C GLY A 302 37.74 35.58 11.45
N VAL A 303 36.41 35.51 11.62
CA VAL A 303 35.74 34.41 12.32
C VAL A 303 35.53 33.24 11.38
N ARG A 304 35.96 32.04 11.76
CA ARG A 304 35.62 30.81 11.03
C ARG A 304 34.19 30.39 11.36
N THR A 305 33.32 30.32 10.35
CA THR A 305 32.01 29.70 10.48
C THR A 305 32.04 28.24 9.98
N TRP A 306 31.09 27.43 10.44
CA TRP A 306 31.04 25.98 10.19
C TRP A 306 29.76 25.59 9.47
N SER A 307 29.81 24.55 8.64
CA SER A 307 28.60 23.82 8.24
C SER A 307 28.20 22.82 9.32
N THR A 308 26.98 22.28 9.22
CA THR A 308 26.49 21.22 10.12
C THR A 308 27.34 19.95 10.01
N ASP A 309 27.75 19.54 8.80
CA ASP A 309 28.65 18.40 8.59
C ASP A 309 30.05 18.66 9.18
N GLU A 310 30.64 19.85 8.95
CA GLU A 310 31.97 20.18 9.50
C GLU A 310 31.97 20.18 11.03
N MET A 311 30.94 20.74 11.65
CA MET A 311 30.80 20.75 13.11
C MET A 311 30.56 19.34 13.66
N ALA A 312 29.77 18.50 12.98
CA ALA A 312 29.57 17.11 13.37
C ALA A 312 30.90 16.32 13.37
N ASP A 313 31.75 16.54 12.37
CA ASP A 313 33.07 15.91 12.30
C ASP A 313 33.97 16.33 13.49
N GLN A 314 33.95 17.61 13.89
CA GLN A 314 34.67 18.08 15.09
C GLN A 314 34.11 17.46 16.38
N LEU A 315 32.79 17.36 16.51
CA LEU A 315 32.14 16.82 17.71
C LEU A 315 32.42 15.32 17.87
N LEU A 316 32.52 14.57 16.78
CA LEU A 316 32.80 13.14 16.83
C LEU A 316 34.27 12.83 17.15
N GLN A 317 35.21 13.72 16.81
CA GLN A 317 36.58 13.63 17.29
C GLN A 317 36.67 13.69 18.82
N LEU A 318 35.72 14.38 19.47
CA LEU A 318 35.63 14.43 20.94
C LEU A 318 34.98 13.16 21.53
N ALA A 319 34.40 12.29 20.72
CA ALA A 319 33.72 11.06 21.13
C ALA A 319 34.45 9.77 20.72
N ASN A 320 35.60 9.88 20.03
CA ASN A 320 36.40 8.72 19.64
C ASN A 320 37.04 8.02 20.86
N SER A 321 37.67 6.87 20.64
CA SER A 321 38.25 6.06 21.72
C SER A 321 39.31 6.82 22.54
N GLU A 322 40.19 7.58 21.89
CA GLU A 322 41.24 8.37 22.54
C GLU A 322 40.66 9.50 23.40
N ALA A 323 39.67 10.24 22.88
CA ALA A 323 38.99 11.29 23.62
C ALA A 323 38.24 10.72 24.82
N ARG A 324 37.58 9.56 24.68
CA ARG A 324 36.89 8.88 25.79
C ARG A 324 37.86 8.44 26.89
N GLU A 325 39.03 7.93 26.52
CA GLU A 325 40.06 7.55 27.48
C GLU A 325 40.57 8.76 28.26
N ARG A 326 40.83 9.88 27.58
CA ARG A 326 41.19 11.15 28.24
C ARG A 326 40.08 11.64 29.15
N ALA A 327 38.84 11.67 28.65
CA ALA A 327 37.65 12.13 29.36
C ALA A 327 37.28 11.30 30.59
N ALA A 328 37.79 10.07 30.70
CA ALA A 328 37.61 9.24 31.88
C ALA A 328 38.37 9.78 33.11
N SER A 329 39.44 10.55 32.89
CA SER A 329 40.29 11.12 33.94
C SER A 329 39.91 12.56 34.29
N GLU A 330 39.60 13.39 33.29
CA GLU A 330 39.17 14.78 33.45
C GLU A 330 38.24 15.20 32.31
N PRO A 331 37.27 16.12 32.53
CA PRO A 331 36.42 16.61 31.44
C PRO A 331 37.23 17.34 30.37
N ILE A 332 36.94 17.06 29.10
CA ILE A 332 37.57 17.76 27.97
C ILE A 332 36.87 19.11 27.79
N ASP A 333 37.60 20.23 27.78
CA ASP A 333 37.08 21.54 27.36
C ASP A 333 37.63 21.84 25.95
N ALA A 334 36.75 21.80 24.94
CA ALA A 334 37.12 21.93 23.54
C ALA A 334 36.60 23.26 22.98
N ASP A 335 37.51 24.06 22.42
CA ASP A 335 37.18 25.32 21.76
C ASP A 335 36.92 25.08 20.26
N LEU A 336 35.63 25.13 19.87
CA LEU A 336 35.18 25.03 18.47
C LEU A 336 34.56 26.36 18.02
N THR A 337 34.95 27.47 18.63
CA THR A 337 34.29 28.77 18.44
C THR A 337 34.68 29.46 17.15
N GLY A 338 35.85 29.15 16.59
CA GLY A 338 36.35 29.78 15.37
C GLY A 338 36.72 31.26 15.52
N GLY A 339 37.03 31.72 16.74
CA GLY A 339 37.34 33.12 17.03
C GLY A 339 36.12 33.98 17.37
N LEU A 340 34.94 33.37 17.50
CA LEU A 340 33.67 34.07 17.74
C LEU A 340 33.64 34.88 19.05
N ALA A 341 34.36 34.42 20.07
CA ALA A 341 34.36 35.06 21.39
C ALA A 341 35.05 36.45 21.42
N GLU A 342 35.85 36.77 20.40
CA GLU A 342 36.66 37.99 20.33
C GLU A 342 36.03 39.08 19.43
N LEU A 343 34.86 38.81 18.83
CA LEU A 343 34.20 39.69 17.86
C LEU A 343 33.18 40.66 18.51
N ASP A 344 33.21 41.94 18.12
CA ASP A 344 32.16 42.93 18.46
C ASP A 344 30.95 42.79 17.53
N PHE A 345 30.03 41.91 17.90
CA PHE A 345 28.78 41.63 17.17
C PHE A 345 27.88 42.84 16.97
N PRO A 346 27.63 43.69 17.99
CA PRO A 346 26.87 44.94 17.81
C PRO A 346 27.46 45.86 16.74
N ALA A 347 28.79 45.96 16.63
CA ALA A 347 29.42 46.73 15.56
C ALA A 347 29.25 46.08 14.17
N LEU A 348 29.35 44.75 14.10
CA LEU A 348 29.20 43.98 12.87
C LEU A 348 27.77 44.02 12.32
N ALA A 349 26.76 43.80 13.18
CA ALA A 349 25.34 43.85 12.82
C ALA A 349 24.89 45.25 12.36
N LYS A 350 25.55 46.30 12.87
CA LYS A 350 25.28 47.70 12.49
C LYS A 350 25.86 48.06 11.12
N ASN A 351 26.99 47.44 10.74
CA ASN A 351 27.65 47.63 9.45
C ASN A 351 27.10 46.72 8.35
N ALA A 352 26.54 45.57 8.72
CA ALA A 352 26.00 44.56 7.81
C ALA A 352 24.49 44.73 7.54
N ARG A 353 23.94 45.95 7.66
CA ARG A 353 22.65 46.28 7.04
C ARG A 353 22.81 46.22 5.51
N VAL A 354 22.75 45.00 5.01
CA VAL A 354 22.62 44.68 3.59
C VAL A 354 21.17 44.91 3.19
N GLU A 355 21.01 45.54 2.03
CA GLU A 355 19.76 45.82 1.36
C GLU A 355 18.86 44.57 1.34
N GLU A 356 17.60 44.72 1.73
CA GLU A 356 16.59 43.72 1.42
C GLU A 356 16.58 43.54 -0.11
N PRO A 357 16.69 42.31 -0.64
CA PRO A 357 16.48 42.13 -2.06
C PRO A 357 15.04 42.56 -2.36
N GLU A 358 14.87 43.61 -3.18
CA GLU A 358 13.60 43.86 -3.84
C GLU A 358 13.21 42.55 -4.53
N ALA A 359 12.13 41.93 -4.06
CA ALA A 359 11.53 40.81 -4.76
C ALA A 359 11.08 41.33 -6.12
N ALA A 360 11.92 41.14 -7.15
CA ALA A 360 11.55 41.40 -8.52
C ALA A 360 10.42 40.41 -8.86
N SER A 361 9.16 40.84 -8.72
CA SER A 361 8.05 40.17 -9.36
C SER A 361 8.21 40.45 -10.86
N GLU A 362 8.76 39.49 -11.60
CA GLU A 362 8.59 39.50 -13.04
C GLU A 362 7.07 39.52 -13.32
N PRO A 363 6.58 40.35 -14.25
CA PRO A 363 5.20 40.23 -14.68
C PRO A 363 5.02 38.83 -15.25
N GLU A 364 4.28 37.97 -14.56
CA GLU A 364 3.79 36.73 -15.16
C GLU A 364 3.07 37.12 -16.44
N GLY A 365 3.62 36.71 -17.59
CA GLY A 365 2.94 36.85 -18.86
C GLY A 365 1.57 36.18 -18.78
N GLU A 366 0.63 36.55 -19.64
CA GLU A 366 -0.70 35.91 -19.69
C GLU A 366 -0.55 34.38 -19.73
N THR A 367 -0.94 33.71 -18.64
CA THR A 367 -0.97 32.26 -18.54
C THR A 367 -2.34 31.76 -19.02
N ILE A 368 -2.34 30.73 -19.85
CA ILE A 368 -3.57 30.04 -20.27
C ILE A 368 -3.65 28.74 -19.48
N SER A 369 -4.79 28.48 -18.85
CA SER A 369 -5.02 27.22 -18.14
C SER A 369 -4.82 26.02 -19.07
N ALA A 370 -3.97 25.09 -18.65
CA ALA A 370 -3.73 23.87 -19.41
C ALA A 370 -4.95 22.93 -19.33
N LEU A 371 -5.34 22.36 -20.46
CA LEU A 371 -6.31 21.26 -20.49
C LEU A 371 -5.60 19.92 -20.22
N PRO A 372 -6.32 18.92 -19.71
CA PRO A 372 -5.81 17.56 -19.58
C PRO A 372 -5.24 17.05 -20.91
N SER A 373 -4.08 16.39 -20.85
CA SER A 373 -3.52 15.72 -22.03
C SER A 373 -4.38 14.51 -22.41
N PRO A 374 -4.70 14.30 -23.70
CA PRO A 374 -5.39 13.10 -24.13
C PRO A 374 -4.60 11.85 -23.75
N GLN A 375 -5.28 10.81 -23.24
CA GLN A 375 -4.62 9.53 -22.98
C GLN A 375 -4.30 8.84 -24.30
N VAL A 376 -3.06 8.38 -24.44
CA VAL A 376 -2.63 7.54 -25.57
C VAL A 376 -2.74 6.09 -25.13
N VAL A 377 -3.75 5.39 -25.64
CA VAL A 377 -3.95 3.96 -25.38
C VAL A 377 -3.41 3.16 -26.56
N GLY A 378 -2.60 2.13 -26.27
CA GLY A 378 -1.99 1.28 -27.29
C GLY A 378 -1.40 0.01 -26.70
N LEU A 379 -0.97 -0.90 -27.58
CA LEU A 379 -0.18 -2.06 -27.15
C LEU A 379 1.24 -1.59 -26.78
N PRO A 380 1.92 -2.23 -25.82
CA PRO A 380 3.30 -1.91 -25.50
C PRO A 380 4.20 -2.08 -26.74
N GLU A 381 5.27 -1.29 -26.85
CA GLU A 381 6.28 -1.53 -27.87
C GLU A 381 7.03 -2.84 -27.60
N TYR A 382 7.32 -3.58 -28.66
CA TYR A 382 8.00 -4.86 -28.58
C TYR A 382 9.35 -4.71 -29.25
N ALA A 383 10.43 -4.86 -28.48
CA ALA A 383 11.72 -5.09 -29.08
C ALA A 383 11.76 -6.53 -29.66
N ASP A 384 12.59 -6.78 -30.68
CA ASP A 384 12.86 -8.13 -31.22
C ASP A 384 13.68 -8.95 -30.21
N VAL A 385 13.08 -9.31 -29.07
CA VAL A 385 13.73 -10.00 -27.93
C VAL A 385 13.16 -11.42 -27.71
N TRP A 386 12.31 -11.86 -28.64
CA TRP A 386 11.48 -13.07 -28.59
C TRP A 386 11.91 -14.08 -29.68
N ASP A 387 13.21 -14.31 -29.79
CA ASP A 387 13.82 -15.16 -30.83
C ASP A 387 13.60 -16.68 -30.61
N GLY A 388 13.12 -17.07 -29.43
CA GLY A 388 12.91 -18.46 -29.03
C GLY A 388 11.43 -18.88 -28.93
N GLY A 389 11.22 -20.13 -28.51
CA GLY A 389 9.90 -20.71 -28.28
C GLY A 389 9.31 -21.47 -29.47
N SER A 390 8.19 -22.15 -29.23
CA SER A 390 7.51 -23.01 -30.20
C SER A 390 5.99 -22.84 -30.21
N ALA A 391 5.44 -21.95 -29.38
CA ALA A 391 4.00 -21.73 -29.30
C ALA A 391 3.44 -21.16 -30.61
N ARG A 392 2.26 -21.63 -30.98
CA ARG A 392 1.41 -21.12 -32.07
C ARG A 392 0.16 -20.47 -31.47
N PRO A 393 -0.54 -19.56 -32.16
CA PRO A 393 -1.71 -18.87 -31.62
C PRO A 393 -2.78 -19.80 -31.03
N GLU A 394 -3.11 -20.91 -31.69
CA GLU A 394 -4.09 -21.90 -31.25
C GLU A 394 -3.68 -22.68 -29.98
N ASP A 395 -2.38 -22.69 -29.65
CA ASP A 395 -1.84 -23.31 -28.44
C ASP A 395 -1.76 -22.31 -27.26
N THR A 396 -2.09 -21.04 -27.49
CA THR A 396 -2.03 -19.98 -26.48
C THR A 396 -3.40 -19.63 -25.92
N ILE A 397 -3.42 -19.24 -24.65
CA ILE A 397 -4.58 -18.66 -23.98
C ILE A 397 -4.18 -17.26 -23.55
N VAL A 398 -4.93 -16.28 -24.03
CA VAL A 398 -4.59 -14.86 -23.93
C VAL A 398 -5.64 -14.11 -23.12
N ILE A 399 -5.19 -13.13 -22.34
CA ILE A 399 -6.04 -12.16 -21.67
C ILE A 399 -6.37 -11.06 -22.67
N VAL A 400 -7.66 -10.89 -23.00
CA VAL A 400 -8.15 -9.95 -24.02
C VAL A 400 -8.96 -8.79 -23.45
N GLY A 401 -9.18 -8.75 -22.15
CA GLY A 401 -9.86 -7.66 -21.46
C GLY A 401 -9.78 -7.81 -19.96
N VAL A 402 -9.74 -6.69 -19.24
CA VAL A 402 -9.71 -6.64 -17.77
C VAL A 402 -10.59 -5.47 -17.31
N GLY A 403 -11.50 -5.75 -16.39
CA GLY A 403 -12.35 -4.76 -15.74
C GLY A 403 -12.28 -4.94 -14.22
N GLU A 404 -12.18 -3.83 -13.50
CA GLU A 404 -11.94 -3.80 -12.06
C GLU A 404 -12.91 -2.83 -11.40
N ALA A 405 -13.44 -3.20 -10.25
CA ALA A 405 -14.15 -2.30 -9.35
C ALA A 405 -13.60 -2.56 -7.95
N GLY A 406 -12.81 -1.62 -7.45
CA GLY A 406 -12.14 -1.74 -6.15
C GLY A 406 -12.06 -0.38 -5.44
N PRO A 407 -11.29 -0.27 -4.36
CA PRO A 407 -11.31 0.94 -3.54
C PRO A 407 -10.89 2.23 -4.24
N TRP A 408 -10.21 2.10 -5.38
CA TRP A 408 -9.82 3.21 -6.24
C TRP A 408 -10.66 3.31 -7.52
N GLY A 409 -11.86 2.72 -7.58
CA GLY A 409 -12.71 2.74 -8.77
C GLY A 409 -12.31 1.68 -9.79
N SER A 410 -12.05 2.10 -11.02
CA SER A 410 -11.65 1.25 -12.14
C SER A 410 -10.16 0.87 -12.10
N SER A 411 -9.74 -0.02 -13.00
CA SER A 411 -8.33 -0.40 -13.12
C SER A 411 -7.44 0.78 -13.55
N ARG A 412 -7.99 1.77 -14.27
CA ARG A 412 -7.31 2.99 -14.74
C ARG A 412 -7.03 3.93 -13.59
N THR A 413 -8.05 4.22 -12.78
CA THR A 413 -7.94 5.09 -11.60
C THR A 413 -7.11 4.44 -10.50
N ARG A 414 -7.21 3.11 -10.33
CA ARG A 414 -6.34 2.34 -9.42
C ARG A 414 -4.88 2.39 -9.84
N LEU A 415 -4.55 2.22 -11.14
CA LEU A 415 -3.17 2.35 -11.62
C LEU A 415 -2.61 3.75 -11.33
N SER A 416 -3.41 4.79 -11.59
CA SER A 416 -3.02 6.17 -11.27
C SER A 416 -2.71 6.34 -9.77
N ALA A 417 -3.54 5.77 -8.89
CA ALA A 417 -3.30 5.80 -7.45
C ALA A 417 -2.09 4.95 -7.04
N GLU A 418 -1.89 3.78 -7.66
CA GLU A 418 -0.80 2.86 -7.33
C GLU A 418 0.58 3.45 -7.67
N LEU A 419 0.68 4.20 -8.76
CA LEU A 419 1.90 4.90 -9.14
C LEU A 419 2.05 6.26 -8.45
N GLY A 420 0.94 6.90 -8.09
CA GLY A 420 0.91 8.27 -7.57
C GLY A 420 0.81 8.42 -6.04
N ILE A 421 0.51 7.35 -5.30
CA ILE A 421 0.51 7.37 -3.84
C ILE A 421 1.91 7.67 -3.32
N GLN A 422 1.98 8.60 -2.37
CA GLN A 422 3.21 9.03 -1.73
C GLN A 422 3.31 8.42 -0.33
N ALA A 423 4.53 8.34 0.20
CA ALA A 423 4.74 7.73 1.51
C ALA A 423 4.17 8.54 2.68
N ASP A 424 3.65 9.75 2.45
CA ASP A 424 2.93 10.55 3.46
C ASP A 424 1.42 10.33 3.48
N GLY A 425 0.88 9.62 2.48
CA GLY A 425 -0.55 9.32 2.34
C GLY A 425 -1.26 10.20 1.31
N GLU A 426 -0.58 11.22 0.78
CA GLU A 426 -1.09 11.97 -0.37
C GLU A 426 -1.09 11.08 -1.62
N VAL A 427 -2.05 11.32 -2.51
CA VAL A 427 -2.21 10.52 -3.73
C VAL A 427 -2.32 11.45 -4.93
N GLU A 428 -1.33 11.40 -5.81
CA GLU A 428 -1.36 12.14 -7.06
C GLU A 428 -2.09 11.32 -8.13
N LEU A 429 -3.27 11.78 -8.52
CA LEU A 429 -4.03 11.20 -9.63
C LEU A 429 -3.75 11.95 -10.94
N THR A 430 -3.95 11.28 -12.07
CA THR A 430 -4.02 11.97 -13.36
C THR A 430 -5.31 12.79 -13.47
N ALA A 431 -5.33 13.81 -14.32
CA ALA A 431 -6.54 14.60 -14.56
C ALA A 431 -7.73 13.75 -15.07
N ALA A 432 -7.45 12.78 -15.95
CA ALA A 432 -8.44 11.81 -16.39
C ALA A 432 -8.94 10.94 -15.23
N GLY A 433 -8.05 10.50 -14.33
CA GLY A 433 -8.43 9.72 -13.16
C GLY A 433 -9.30 10.49 -12.17
N VAL A 434 -9.03 11.79 -11.95
CA VAL A 434 -9.89 12.65 -11.12
C VAL A 434 -11.28 12.81 -11.74
N LEU A 435 -11.35 13.06 -13.05
CA LEU A 435 -12.62 13.18 -13.76
C LEU A 435 -13.43 11.87 -13.74
N GLU A 436 -12.80 10.73 -13.99
CA GLU A 436 -13.44 9.41 -13.95
C GLU A 436 -13.98 9.11 -12.54
N LEU A 437 -13.19 9.33 -11.49
CA LEU A 437 -13.68 9.14 -10.11
C LEU A 437 -14.81 10.10 -9.75
N ALA A 438 -14.69 11.39 -10.08
CA ALA A 438 -15.73 12.36 -9.80
C ALA A 438 -17.06 12.00 -10.50
N TRP A 439 -16.99 11.50 -11.73
CA TRP A 439 -18.15 10.97 -12.45
C TRP A 439 -18.72 9.71 -11.79
N MET A 440 -17.87 8.73 -11.43
CA MET A 440 -18.30 7.49 -10.76
C MET A 440 -18.95 7.76 -9.39
N MET A 441 -18.49 8.80 -8.68
CA MET A 441 -19.01 9.22 -7.38
C MET A 441 -20.26 10.13 -7.47
N GLY A 442 -20.70 10.47 -8.69
CA GLY A 442 -21.81 11.39 -8.91
C GLY A 442 -21.52 12.86 -8.56
N LEU A 443 -20.25 13.23 -8.35
CA LEU A 443 -19.82 14.61 -8.07
C LEU A 443 -19.88 15.49 -9.32
N LEU A 444 -19.70 14.89 -10.50
CA LEU A 444 -19.79 15.55 -11.78
C LEU A 444 -20.73 14.80 -12.73
N THR A 445 -21.62 15.55 -13.36
CA THR A 445 -22.54 15.05 -14.38
C THR A 445 -22.41 15.88 -15.65
N TRP A 446 -22.45 15.24 -16.81
CA TRP A 446 -22.49 15.95 -18.08
C TRP A 446 -23.92 16.39 -18.43
N HIS A 447 -24.08 17.64 -18.85
CA HIS A 447 -25.33 18.14 -19.45
C HIS A 447 -25.05 18.79 -20.80
N GLU A 448 -25.97 18.62 -21.74
CA GLU A 448 -25.93 19.30 -23.05
C GLU A 448 -26.59 20.70 -23.01
N ALA A 449 -27.47 20.95 -22.03
CA ALA A 449 -28.16 22.23 -21.84
C ALA A 449 -28.11 22.64 -20.36
N PRO A 450 -27.97 23.95 -20.03
CA PRO A 450 -27.96 25.10 -20.93
C PRO A 450 -26.64 25.34 -21.70
N LYS A 451 -25.51 24.80 -21.23
CA LYS A 451 -24.20 24.82 -21.92
C LYS A 451 -23.64 23.40 -21.87
N ALA A 452 -23.16 22.87 -23.00
CA ALA A 452 -22.52 21.56 -23.00
C ALA A 452 -21.27 21.55 -22.10
N GLY A 453 -21.25 20.70 -21.08
CA GLY A 453 -20.13 20.60 -20.14
C GLY A 453 -20.44 19.78 -18.89
N TRP A 454 -19.49 19.81 -17.96
CA TRP A 454 -19.60 19.21 -16.64
C TRP A 454 -20.31 20.13 -15.67
N TYR A 455 -21.17 19.54 -14.85
CA TYR A 455 -21.93 20.22 -13.82
C TYR A 455 -21.73 19.51 -12.47
N ASP A 456 -21.65 20.30 -11.40
CA ASP A 456 -21.57 19.79 -10.04
C ASP A 456 -22.92 19.26 -9.52
N ALA A 457 -22.95 18.74 -8.29
CA ALA A 457 -24.14 18.18 -7.67
C ALA A 457 -25.26 19.22 -7.43
N GLU A 458 -24.93 20.51 -7.46
CA GLU A 458 -25.85 21.64 -7.37
C GLU A 458 -26.25 22.22 -8.74
N ASP A 459 -25.97 21.51 -9.84
CA ASP A 459 -26.23 21.90 -11.23
C ASP A 459 -25.51 23.20 -11.66
N ASN A 460 -24.33 23.52 -11.10
CA ASN A 460 -23.49 24.61 -11.57
C ASN A 460 -22.46 24.11 -12.59
N TYR A 461 -22.25 24.89 -13.65
CA TYR A 461 -21.27 24.58 -14.69
C TYR A 461 -19.83 24.65 -14.14
N VAL A 462 -19.01 23.66 -14.47
CA VAL A 462 -17.59 23.56 -14.12
C VAL A 462 -16.75 23.55 -15.39
N GLU A 463 -15.79 24.46 -15.48
CA GLU A 463 -14.82 24.48 -16.59
C GLU A 463 -13.84 23.30 -16.45
N GLU A 464 -13.55 22.59 -17.55
CA GLU A 464 -12.71 21.38 -17.53
C GLU A 464 -11.31 21.60 -16.92
N SER A 465 -10.74 22.78 -17.17
CA SER A 465 -9.42 23.16 -16.61
C SER A 465 -9.40 23.28 -15.08
N GLU A 466 -10.55 23.44 -14.44
CA GLU A 466 -10.67 23.57 -12.99
C GLU A 466 -10.96 22.24 -12.28
N ILE A 467 -11.45 21.22 -13.01
CA ILE A 467 -11.89 19.95 -12.44
C ILE A 467 -10.80 19.32 -11.58
N PHE A 468 -9.57 19.24 -12.11
CA PHE A 468 -8.46 18.62 -11.38
C PHE A 468 -8.20 19.34 -10.04
N ALA A 469 -8.11 20.68 -10.06
CA ALA A 469 -7.81 21.45 -8.86
C ALA A 469 -8.96 21.45 -7.84
N ARG A 470 -10.21 21.42 -8.31
CA ARG A 470 -11.41 21.45 -7.45
C ARG A 470 -11.71 20.09 -6.80
N TYR A 471 -11.54 18.98 -7.53
CA TYR A 471 -12.03 17.68 -7.09
C TYR A 471 -10.95 16.69 -6.63
N ARG A 472 -9.65 16.90 -6.94
CA ARG A 472 -8.61 15.91 -6.61
C ARG A 472 -8.57 15.51 -5.13
N ASP A 473 -8.70 16.48 -4.21
CA ASP A 473 -8.58 16.23 -2.78
C ASP A 473 -9.82 15.48 -2.27
N GLU A 474 -11.00 15.81 -2.82
CA GLU A 474 -12.27 15.19 -2.49
C GLU A 474 -12.34 13.73 -2.96
N VAL A 475 -12.00 13.45 -4.23
CA VAL A 475 -12.02 12.08 -4.75
C VAL A 475 -10.98 11.20 -4.05
N VAL A 476 -9.82 11.75 -3.70
CA VAL A 476 -8.80 11.03 -2.92
C VAL A 476 -9.34 10.71 -1.53
N ALA A 477 -9.94 11.67 -0.82
CA ALA A 477 -10.51 11.45 0.52
C ALA A 477 -11.60 10.36 0.55
N ARG A 478 -12.40 10.28 -0.50
CA ARG A 478 -13.51 9.32 -0.66
C ARG A 478 -13.07 7.95 -1.21
N ALA A 479 -11.78 7.74 -1.50
CA ALA A 479 -11.27 6.52 -2.14
C ALA A 479 -10.10 5.85 -1.38
N GLY A 480 -9.88 4.59 -1.70
CA GLY A 480 -8.83 3.74 -1.16
C GLY A 480 -9.13 3.18 0.23
N VAL A 481 -8.08 2.73 0.91
CA VAL A 481 -8.13 2.32 2.32
C VAL A 481 -8.40 3.55 3.19
N ARG A 482 -9.53 3.56 3.89
CA ARG A 482 -9.99 4.68 4.72
C ARG A 482 -10.88 4.17 5.85
N ARG A 483 -11.29 5.07 6.75
CA ARG A 483 -12.28 4.74 7.80
C ARG A 483 -13.60 4.28 7.19
N LEU A 484 -14.28 3.35 7.84
CA LEU A 484 -15.58 2.85 7.39
C LEU A 484 -16.57 4.01 7.27
N SER A 485 -17.21 4.12 6.10
CA SER A 485 -18.34 5.02 5.88
C SER A 485 -19.60 4.39 6.47
N ASP A 486 -20.58 5.21 6.85
CA ASP A 486 -21.87 4.69 7.31
C ASP A 486 -22.64 4.09 6.13
N ASP A 487 -23.13 2.85 6.27
CA ASP A 487 -23.76 2.10 5.19
C ASP A 487 -25.12 1.48 5.58
N GLY A 488 -25.65 1.86 6.74
CA GLY A 488 -26.88 1.34 7.32
C GLY A 488 -26.59 0.40 8.49
N PRO A 489 -26.06 -0.82 8.26
CA PRO A 489 -25.57 -1.70 9.31
C PRO A 489 -24.42 -1.09 10.15
N ILE A 490 -23.53 -0.32 9.53
CA ILE A 490 -22.45 0.40 10.19
C ILE A 490 -22.88 1.85 10.41
N GLN A 491 -22.79 2.32 11.65
CA GLN A 491 -23.16 3.69 12.05
C GLN A 491 -22.23 4.25 13.13
N ASP A 492 -21.61 5.40 12.87
CA ASP A 492 -20.62 6.07 13.72
C ASP A 492 -19.48 5.12 14.18
N GLY A 493 -18.96 4.28 13.28
CA GLY A 493 -17.88 3.32 13.59
C GLY A 493 -18.29 2.16 14.51
N GLY A 494 -19.59 1.88 14.61
CA GLY A 494 -20.16 0.77 15.37
C GLY A 494 -21.29 0.06 14.64
N THR A 495 -21.87 -0.93 15.31
CA THR A 495 -23.07 -1.67 14.88
C THR A 495 -24.09 -1.72 16.02
N VAL A 496 -25.35 -2.01 15.68
CA VAL A 496 -26.40 -2.28 16.65
C VAL A 496 -26.53 -3.79 16.83
N ASP A 497 -26.20 -4.26 18.02
CA ASP A 497 -26.39 -5.64 18.43
C ASP A 497 -27.69 -5.82 19.20
N MET A 498 -28.22 -7.04 19.14
CA MET A 498 -29.40 -7.44 19.91
C MET A 498 -28.99 -8.32 21.09
N VAL A 499 -29.30 -7.90 22.31
CA VAL A 499 -29.00 -8.68 23.53
C VAL A 499 -30.28 -9.16 24.22
N THR A 500 -30.28 -10.42 24.65
CA THR A 500 -31.40 -11.00 25.40
C THR A 500 -31.32 -10.61 26.88
N VAL A 501 -32.41 -10.04 27.40
CA VAL A 501 -32.60 -9.72 28.81
C VAL A 501 -33.84 -10.43 29.36
N PHE A 502 -33.90 -10.61 30.67
CA PHE A 502 -35.08 -11.15 31.35
C PHE A 502 -35.88 -10.00 31.98
N LEU A 503 -37.18 -9.96 31.72
CA LEU A 503 -38.07 -8.95 32.29
C LEU A 503 -38.13 -9.07 33.81
N ASP A 504 -37.91 -7.97 34.51
CA ASP A 504 -37.97 -7.90 35.98
C ASP A 504 -39.40 -7.65 36.51
N ARG A 505 -40.28 -7.15 35.63
CA ARG A 505 -41.71 -6.90 35.85
C ARG A 505 -42.53 -7.29 34.61
N PRO A 506 -43.83 -7.55 34.75
CA PRO A 506 -44.70 -7.76 33.61
C PRO A 506 -44.75 -6.53 32.68
N VAL A 507 -44.78 -6.75 31.38
CA VAL A 507 -44.93 -5.72 30.34
C VAL A 507 -46.10 -6.10 29.44
N SER A 508 -47.02 -5.16 29.22
CA SER A 508 -48.20 -5.36 28.38
C SER A 508 -48.16 -4.43 27.17
N PHE A 509 -48.54 -4.93 26.00
CA PHE A 509 -48.67 -4.17 24.76
C PHE A 509 -49.89 -4.63 23.96
N ALA A 510 -50.42 -3.73 23.13
CA ALA A 510 -51.56 -4.00 22.26
C ALA A 510 -51.09 -4.62 20.92
N VAL A 511 -51.93 -5.48 20.34
CA VAL A 511 -51.77 -6.08 19.00
C VAL A 511 -53.10 -6.02 18.25
N ASP A 512 -53.03 -6.02 16.91
CA ASP A 512 -54.17 -5.68 16.05
C ASP A 512 -55.18 -6.84 15.89
N SER A 513 -54.76 -8.08 16.17
CA SER A 513 -55.60 -9.26 15.94
C SER A 513 -55.45 -10.36 16.99
N GLU A 514 -56.50 -11.18 17.11
CA GLU A 514 -56.46 -12.39 17.94
C GLU A 514 -55.35 -13.34 17.47
N ALA A 515 -55.20 -13.51 16.16
CA ALA A 515 -54.22 -14.42 15.58
C ALA A 515 -52.79 -14.04 15.99
N GLU A 516 -52.46 -12.75 15.94
CA GLU A 516 -51.17 -12.24 16.39
C GLU A 516 -50.99 -12.42 17.90
N ALA A 517 -51.99 -12.08 18.71
CA ALA A 517 -51.92 -12.25 20.16
C ALA A 517 -51.67 -13.72 20.56
N ARG A 518 -52.38 -14.66 19.90
CA ARG A 518 -52.21 -16.10 20.10
C ARG A 518 -50.87 -16.61 19.57
N ALA A 519 -50.29 -15.98 18.56
CA ALA A 519 -48.94 -16.33 18.10
C ALA A 519 -47.88 -16.03 19.17
N TYR A 520 -47.98 -14.89 19.87
CA TYR A 520 -47.11 -14.57 21.00
C TYR A 520 -47.28 -15.56 22.17
N GLU A 521 -48.52 -15.92 22.51
CA GLU A 521 -48.81 -16.93 23.53
C GLU A 521 -48.25 -18.30 23.15
N ALA A 522 -48.37 -18.71 21.89
CA ALA A 522 -47.86 -19.99 21.40
C ALA A 522 -46.31 -20.04 21.39
N ALA A 523 -45.65 -18.92 21.12
CA ALA A 523 -44.19 -18.83 21.10
C ALA A 523 -43.57 -18.96 22.50
N ASP A 524 -44.27 -18.50 23.55
CA ASP A 524 -43.80 -18.58 24.94
C ASP A 524 -44.99 -18.68 25.92
N PRO A 525 -45.64 -19.86 25.99
CA PRO A 525 -46.87 -20.04 26.76
C PRO A 525 -46.64 -19.99 28.27
N GLN A 526 -45.39 -20.17 28.71
CA GLN A 526 -45.05 -20.11 30.13
C GLN A 526 -45.02 -18.66 30.63
N PHE A 527 -44.48 -17.74 29.84
CA PHE A 527 -44.26 -16.35 30.25
C PHE A 527 -45.12 -15.33 29.50
N THR A 528 -46.15 -15.76 28.76
CA THR A 528 -47.07 -14.85 28.03
C THR A 528 -48.52 -15.10 28.43
N GLU A 529 -49.31 -14.04 28.57
CA GLU A 529 -50.77 -14.06 28.77
C GLU A 529 -51.44 -13.13 27.75
N VAL A 530 -52.61 -13.51 27.26
CA VAL A 530 -53.37 -12.73 26.28
C VAL A 530 -54.74 -12.34 26.85
N SER A 531 -55.10 -11.07 26.74
CA SER A 531 -56.42 -10.54 27.11
C SER A 531 -57.17 -10.08 25.87
N ALA A 532 -58.45 -10.47 25.77
CA ALA A 532 -59.33 -10.07 24.67
C ALA A 532 -59.79 -8.60 24.83
N PRO A 533 -60.14 -7.93 23.72
CA PRO A 533 -60.73 -6.60 23.71
C PRO A 533 -61.93 -6.47 24.65
N ASN A 534 -62.02 -5.37 25.37
CA ASN A 534 -63.13 -5.06 26.27
C ASN A 534 -63.47 -3.54 26.22
N PRO A 535 -64.54 -3.08 26.89
CA PRO A 535 -64.96 -1.67 26.82
C PRO A 535 -63.90 -0.65 27.30
N ASP A 536 -62.96 -1.07 28.15
CA ASP A 536 -61.89 -0.22 28.70
C ASP A 536 -60.59 -0.32 27.87
N ASN A 537 -60.44 -1.36 27.04
CA ASN A 537 -59.32 -1.54 26.11
C ASN A 537 -59.79 -2.19 24.80
N PRO A 538 -59.88 -1.42 23.70
CA PRO A 538 -60.45 -1.91 22.45
C PRO A 538 -59.55 -2.89 21.68
N ASP A 539 -58.30 -3.10 22.13
CA ASP A 539 -57.31 -3.90 21.42
C ASP A 539 -57.03 -5.25 22.13
N TRP A 540 -56.47 -6.22 21.41
CA TRP A 540 -55.95 -7.44 22.05
C TRP A 540 -54.67 -7.09 22.80
N VAL A 541 -54.53 -7.55 24.05
CA VAL A 541 -53.37 -7.22 24.88
C VAL A 541 -52.53 -8.46 25.14
N VAL A 542 -51.25 -8.39 24.77
CA VAL A 542 -50.24 -9.40 25.13
C VAL A 542 -49.50 -8.91 26.37
N THR A 543 -49.43 -9.74 27.41
CA THR A 543 -48.68 -9.48 28.64
C THR A 543 -47.55 -10.49 28.78
N ARG A 544 -46.31 -10.01 28.67
CA ARG A 544 -45.08 -10.76 28.96
C ARG A 544 -44.80 -10.68 30.46
N LYS A 545 -44.72 -11.83 31.15
CA LYS A 545 -44.55 -11.94 32.59
C LYS A 545 -43.11 -11.64 33.03
N LYS A 546 -42.92 -11.42 34.33
CA LYS A 546 -41.58 -11.43 34.94
C LYS A 546 -40.87 -12.75 34.62
N GLY A 547 -39.63 -12.67 34.16
CA GLY A 547 -38.84 -13.82 33.71
C GLY A 547 -39.00 -14.15 32.23
N ALA A 548 -39.92 -13.50 31.50
CA ALA A 548 -39.96 -13.59 30.04
C ALA A 548 -38.67 -13.00 29.46
N THR A 549 -38.21 -13.54 28.33
CA THR A 549 -37.14 -12.91 27.56
C THR A 549 -37.66 -11.72 26.77
N ALA A 550 -36.82 -10.71 26.65
CA ALA A 550 -36.95 -9.60 25.71
C ALA A 550 -35.60 -9.37 25.04
N VAL A 551 -35.62 -8.85 23.81
CA VAL A 551 -34.43 -8.49 23.07
C VAL A 551 -34.33 -6.97 23.08
N VAL A 552 -33.17 -6.44 23.46
CA VAL A 552 -32.93 -4.98 23.51
C VAL A 552 -31.72 -4.61 22.65
N PRO A 553 -31.79 -3.50 21.89
CA PRO A 553 -30.66 -3.04 21.09
C PRO A 553 -29.54 -2.47 21.96
N ARG A 554 -28.28 -2.69 21.56
CA ARG A 554 -27.07 -2.15 22.18
C ARG A 554 -26.08 -1.74 21.10
N LYS A 555 -25.49 -0.54 21.22
CA LYS A 555 -24.40 -0.11 20.34
C LYS A 555 -23.09 -0.81 20.73
N THR A 556 -22.41 -1.40 19.76
CA THR A 556 -21.08 -2.01 19.92
C THR A 556 -20.10 -1.32 18.98
N THR A 557 -18.95 -0.90 19.52
CA THR A 557 -17.87 -0.29 18.72
C THR A 557 -17.09 -1.37 18.00
N LEU A 558 -16.86 -1.18 16.70
CA LEU A 558 -16.05 -2.10 15.91
C LEU A 558 -14.57 -1.92 16.26
N SER A 559 -13.85 -3.04 16.45
CA SER A 559 -12.39 -3.03 16.61
C SER A 559 -11.66 -2.83 15.27
N ARG A 560 -12.38 -2.98 14.15
CA ARG A 560 -11.91 -2.81 12.78
C ARG A 560 -12.73 -1.69 12.14
N TYR A 561 -12.17 -0.49 12.11
CA TYR A 561 -12.86 0.71 11.60
C TYR A 561 -12.18 1.30 10.36
N VAL A 562 -11.21 0.60 9.77
CA VAL A 562 -10.52 0.96 8.53
C VAL A 562 -10.60 -0.21 7.55
N ALA A 563 -11.01 0.07 6.30
CA ALA A 563 -11.16 -0.93 5.25
C ALA A 563 -10.91 -0.34 3.86
N GLY A 564 -10.61 -1.21 2.88
CA GLY A 564 -10.60 -0.86 1.46
C GLY A 564 -12.01 -0.90 0.89
N GLN A 565 -12.70 0.24 0.93
CA GLN A 565 -14.09 0.36 0.45
C GLN A 565 -14.11 0.94 -0.97
N LEU A 566 -15.09 0.55 -1.80
CA LEU A 566 -15.36 1.26 -3.06
C LEU A 566 -15.43 2.79 -2.82
N PRO A 567 -15.12 3.62 -3.82
CA PRO A 567 -15.31 5.06 -3.76
C PRO A 567 -16.65 5.44 -3.12
N GLU A 568 -16.62 6.32 -2.10
CA GLU A 568 -17.86 6.80 -1.49
C GLU A 568 -18.71 7.56 -2.51
N GLY A 569 -19.96 7.15 -2.66
CA GLY A 569 -20.85 7.65 -3.72
C GLY A 569 -20.73 6.90 -5.05
N PHE A 570 -19.97 5.80 -5.13
CA PHE A 570 -19.93 4.96 -6.34
C PHE A 570 -21.34 4.55 -6.78
N ASP A 571 -21.73 5.00 -7.98
CA ASP A 571 -23.07 4.85 -8.52
C ASP A 571 -23.08 3.98 -9.79
N PRO A 572 -23.53 2.71 -9.70
CA PRO A 572 -23.63 1.82 -10.85
C PRO A 572 -24.57 2.30 -11.94
N SER A 573 -25.54 3.18 -11.64
CA SER A 573 -26.48 3.70 -12.65
C SER A 573 -25.77 4.56 -13.70
N ARG A 574 -24.63 5.16 -13.35
CA ARG A 574 -23.77 5.91 -14.28
C ARG A 574 -23.21 5.03 -15.40
N TRP A 575 -23.05 3.73 -15.15
CA TRP A 575 -22.67 2.74 -16.15
C TRP A 575 -23.84 2.28 -17.04
N GLY A 576 -25.05 2.80 -16.81
CA GLY A 576 -26.27 2.42 -17.52
C GLY A 576 -27.00 1.24 -16.90
N ILE A 577 -26.58 0.75 -15.71
CA ILE A 577 -27.25 -0.37 -15.05
C ILE A 577 -28.65 0.08 -14.58
N PRO A 578 -29.74 -0.64 -14.93
CA PRO A 578 -31.09 -0.24 -14.56
C PRO A 578 -31.33 -0.21 -13.05
N ALA A 579 -32.06 0.80 -12.56
CA ALA A 579 -32.39 0.94 -11.14
C ALA A 579 -33.07 -0.31 -10.55
N SER A 580 -33.96 -0.95 -11.31
CA SER A 580 -34.62 -2.19 -10.89
C SER A 580 -33.63 -3.33 -10.59
N MET A 581 -32.51 -3.41 -11.31
CA MET A 581 -31.47 -4.41 -11.06
C MET A 581 -30.61 -4.01 -9.86
N ILE A 582 -30.30 -2.72 -9.71
CA ILE A 582 -29.54 -2.20 -8.56
C ILE A 582 -30.27 -2.45 -7.24
N GLU A 583 -31.60 -2.33 -7.24
CA GLU A 583 -32.44 -2.53 -6.05
C GLU A 583 -32.68 -4.00 -5.70
N SER A 584 -32.83 -4.87 -6.72
CA SER A 584 -33.21 -6.28 -6.53
C SER A 584 -32.03 -7.23 -6.34
N ALA A 585 -30.93 -7.04 -7.08
CA ALA A 585 -29.78 -7.92 -7.02
C ALA A 585 -28.87 -7.60 -5.82
N ASP A 586 -28.05 -8.58 -5.42
CA ASP A 586 -26.96 -8.29 -4.48
C ASP A 586 -25.96 -7.30 -5.08
N LYS A 587 -25.40 -6.40 -4.26
CA LYS A 587 -24.39 -5.40 -4.69
C LYS A 587 -23.23 -6.05 -5.47
N MET A 588 -22.82 -7.26 -5.07
CA MET A 588 -21.76 -8.01 -5.74
C MET A 588 -22.11 -8.39 -7.18
N ALA A 589 -23.38 -8.71 -7.48
CA ALA A 589 -23.86 -9.00 -8.83
C ALA A 589 -23.77 -7.77 -9.73
N VAL A 590 -24.13 -6.60 -9.18
CA VAL A 590 -24.03 -5.31 -9.88
C VAL A 590 -22.57 -4.97 -10.20
N TRP A 591 -21.66 -5.13 -9.24
CA TRP A 591 -20.23 -4.88 -9.49
C TRP A 591 -19.62 -5.86 -10.49
N ASN A 592 -19.99 -7.14 -10.42
CA ASN A 592 -19.54 -8.13 -11.39
C ASN A 592 -20.02 -7.78 -12.82
N LEU A 593 -21.25 -7.30 -12.97
CA LEU A 593 -21.77 -6.83 -14.24
C LEU A 593 -21.04 -5.58 -14.75
N VAL A 594 -20.87 -4.55 -13.91
CA VAL A 594 -20.15 -3.31 -14.27
C VAL A 594 -18.73 -3.62 -14.74
N THR A 595 -18.01 -4.47 -14.01
CA THR A 595 -16.64 -4.84 -14.39
C THR A 595 -16.58 -5.71 -15.65
N THR A 596 -17.62 -6.52 -15.92
CA THR A 596 -17.71 -7.24 -17.20
C THR A 596 -17.91 -6.26 -18.35
N VAL A 597 -18.81 -5.28 -18.19
CA VAL A 597 -19.02 -4.20 -19.18
C VAL A 597 -17.72 -3.45 -19.44
N ASP A 598 -17.03 -3.00 -18.38
CA ASP A 598 -15.74 -2.30 -18.48
C ASP A 598 -14.69 -3.14 -19.21
N ALA A 599 -14.61 -4.45 -18.94
CA ALA A 599 -13.65 -5.34 -19.58
C ALA A 599 -13.88 -5.48 -21.10
N PHE A 600 -15.14 -5.58 -21.55
CA PHE A 600 -15.48 -5.66 -22.97
C PHE A 600 -15.22 -4.32 -23.68
N ILE A 601 -15.73 -3.22 -23.11
CA ILE A 601 -15.58 -1.88 -23.70
C ILE A 601 -14.11 -1.47 -23.76
N SER A 602 -13.34 -1.66 -22.69
CA SER A 602 -11.91 -1.31 -22.65
C SER A 602 -11.10 -2.04 -23.71
N ALA A 603 -11.52 -3.27 -24.07
CA ALA A 603 -10.93 -4.06 -25.14
C ALA A 603 -11.45 -3.70 -26.54
N GLY A 604 -12.44 -2.81 -26.65
CA GLY A 604 -12.97 -2.31 -27.91
C GLY A 604 -13.85 -3.30 -28.66
N PHE A 605 -14.63 -4.12 -27.94
CA PHE A 605 -15.62 -5.02 -28.54
C PHE A 605 -16.83 -5.26 -27.62
N GLU A 606 -17.87 -5.87 -28.15
CA GLU A 606 -19.12 -6.17 -27.43
C GLU A 606 -19.42 -7.67 -27.47
N PRO A 607 -20.15 -8.25 -26.50
CA PRO A 607 -20.48 -9.68 -26.50
C PRO A 607 -21.17 -10.17 -27.77
N ALA A 608 -21.93 -9.30 -28.44
CA ALA A 608 -22.60 -9.61 -29.70
C ALA A 608 -21.60 -10.04 -30.81
N GLU A 609 -20.41 -9.44 -30.84
CA GLU A 609 -19.37 -9.80 -31.82
C GLU A 609 -18.85 -11.22 -31.60
N LEU A 610 -18.77 -11.68 -30.35
CA LEU A 610 -18.41 -13.08 -30.05
C LEU A 610 -19.48 -14.04 -30.57
N LEU A 611 -20.76 -13.72 -30.35
CA LEU A 611 -21.89 -14.55 -30.80
C LEU A 611 -22.02 -14.58 -32.33
N GLN A 612 -21.49 -13.57 -33.04
CA GLN A 612 -21.35 -13.57 -34.50
C GLN A 612 -20.21 -14.48 -34.98
N ALA A 613 -19.13 -14.60 -34.19
CA ALA A 613 -17.93 -15.34 -34.57
C ALA A 613 -18.01 -16.83 -34.21
N ILE A 614 -18.48 -17.16 -33.00
CA ILE A 614 -18.47 -18.51 -32.45
C ILE A 614 -19.86 -18.93 -31.98
N HIS A 615 -20.09 -20.25 -31.96
CA HIS A 615 -21.34 -20.80 -31.48
C HIS A 615 -21.55 -20.41 -29.99
N PRO A 616 -22.77 -20.02 -29.54
CA PRO A 616 -22.99 -19.52 -28.19
C PRO A 616 -22.57 -20.48 -27.06
N THR A 617 -22.55 -21.79 -27.31
CA THR A 617 -22.08 -22.81 -26.35
C THR A 617 -20.56 -22.78 -26.11
N GLN A 618 -19.80 -22.08 -26.95
CA GLN A 618 -18.35 -21.90 -26.83
C GLN A 618 -17.95 -20.73 -25.93
N ILE A 619 -18.93 -20.01 -25.36
CA ILE A 619 -18.73 -18.89 -24.43
C ILE A 619 -19.10 -19.36 -23.03
N ALA A 620 -18.11 -19.46 -22.15
CA ALA A 620 -18.29 -19.93 -20.77
C ALA A 620 -18.12 -18.79 -19.74
N SER A 621 -18.60 -19.02 -18.52
CA SER A 621 -18.28 -18.18 -17.36
C SER A 621 -17.69 -19.02 -16.23
N THR A 622 -16.65 -18.46 -15.60
CA THR A 622 -15.97 -19.05 -14.45
C THR A 622 -15.98 -18.14 -13.21
N GLN A 623 -16.70 -17.02 -13.25
CA GLN A 623 -16.63 -15.96 -12.22
C GLN A 623 -17.01 -16.51 -10.83
N GLY A 624 -16.06 -16.47 -9.88
CA GLY A 624 -16.23 -17.03 -8.53
C GLY A 624 -16.48 -15.96 -7.46
N THR A 625 -16.60 -16.40 -6.20
CA THR A 625 -16.67 -15.53 -5.01
C THR A 625 -15.99 -16.20 -3.83
N GLY A 626 -15.68 -15.46 -2.75
CA GLY A 626 -15.23 -16.05 -1.50
C GLY A 626 -16.38 -16.45 -0.58
N PHE A 627 -17.45 -15.65 -0.56
CA PHE A 627 -18.63 -15.88 0.30
C PHE A 627 -19.92 -16.15 -0.48
N GLY A 628 -20.23 -15.35 -1.51
CA GLY A 628 -21.58 -15.27 -2.11
C GLY A 628 -22.25 -13.94 -1.77
N GLY A 629 -23.53 -13.76 -2.10
CA GLY A 629 -24.23 -12.48 -1.91
C GLY A 629 -24.35 -12.09 -0.43
N MET A 630 -23.37 -11.34 0.09
CA MET A 630 -23.22 -11.07 1.52
C MET A 630 -24.33 -10.17 2.05
N SER A 631 -24.71 -9.14 1.29
CA SER A 631 -25.82 -8.28 1.66
C SER A 631 -27.13 -9.07 1.68
N SER A 632 -27.38 -9.90 0.66
CA SER A 632 -28.55 -10.77 0.58
C SER A 632 -28.60 -11.82 1.70
N MET A 633 -27.45 -12.38 2.09
CA MET A 633 -27.36 -13.29 3.24
C MET A 633 -27.76 -12.61 4.55
N ARG A 634 -27.31 -11.37 4.78
CA ARG A 634 -27.73 -10.58 5.94
C ARG A 634 -29.25 -10.34 5.94
N ARG A 635 -29.84 -9.96 4.79
CA ARG A 635 -31.29 -9.80 4.69
C ARG A 635 -32.04 -11.09 5.06
N LEU A 636 -31.58 -12.22 4.50
CA LEU A 636 -32.20 -13.53 4.73
C LEU A 636 -32.11 -14.01 6.19
N PHE A 637 -30.97 -13.81 6.85
CA PHE A 637 -30.73 -14.38 8.19
C PHE A 637 -30.99 -13.40 9.33
N VAL A 638 -30.63 -12.13 9.17
CA VAL A 638 -30.70 -11.11 10.21
C VAL A 638 -32.00 -10.32 10.09
N GLU A 639 -32.23 -9.63 8.98
CA GLU A 639 -33.38 -8.74 8.80
C GLU A 639 -34.71 -9.51 8.88
N ARG A 640 -34.78 -10.68 8.23
CA ARG A 640 -35.92 -11.61 8.37
C ARG A 640 -36.14 -12.08 9.81
N PHE A 641 -35.07 -12.28 10.60
CA PHE A 641 -35.20 -12.65 12.02
C PHE A 641 -35.71 -11.49 12.87
N LEU A 642 -35.38 -10.25 12.49
CA LEU A 642 -35.89 -9.02 13.11
C LEU A 642 -37.34 -8.70 12.69
N GLY A 643 -37.89 -9.43 11.73
CA GLY A 643 -39.25 -9.22 11.21
C GLY A 643 -39.34 -8.11 10.16
N GLU A 644 -38.22 -7.74 9.56
CA GLU A 644 -38.16 -6.79 8.44
C GLU A 644 -38.66 -7.45 7.13
N ASP A 645 -39.16 -6.62 6.22
CA ASP A 645 -39.63 -7.07 4.91
C ASP A 645 -38.46 -7.50 4.03
N VAL A 646 -38.51 -8.73 3.52
CA VAL A 646 -37.48 -9.28 2.62
C VAL A 646 -38.07 -9.66 1.26
N PRO A 647 -37.34 -9.44 0.15
CA PRO A 647 -37.78 -9.87 -1.18
C PRO A 647 -38.07 -11.38 -1.25
N GLN A 648 -39.04 -11.79 -2.07
CA GLN A 648 -39.44 -13.20 -2.18
C GLN A 648 -38.36 -14.10 -2.80
N ASP A 649 -37.52 -13.52 -3.65
CA ASP A 649 -36.39 -14.14 -4.34
C ASP A 649 -35.08 -14.05 -3.56
N ILE A 650 -35.07 -13.53 -2.33
CA ILE A 650 -33.83 -13.24 -1.58
C ILE A 650 -32.90 -14.45 -1.43
N LEU A 651 -33.43 -15.66 -1.32
CA LEU A 651 -32.62 -16.87 -1.25
C LEU A 651 -31.80 -17.09 -2.53
N GLN A 652 -32.36 -16.79 -3.70
CA GLN A 652 -31.66 -16.87 -4.98
C GLN A 652 -30.44 -15.94 -4.99
N GLU A 653 -30.61 -14.71 -4.51
CA GLU A 653 -29.55 -13.70 -4.47
C GLU A 653 -28.44 -14.00 -3.46
N THR A 654 -28.63 -14.98 -2.56
CA THR A 654 -27.54 -15.47 -1.70
C THR A 654 -26.59 -16.45 -2.40
N LEU A 655 -27.05 -17.09 -3.49
CA LEU A 655 -26.30 -18.16 -4.15
C LEU A 655 -25.07 -17.59 -4.87
N PRO A 656 -23.84 -18.07 -4.58
CA PRO A 656 -22.61 -17.57 -5.22
C PRO A 656 -22.65 -17.53 -6.75
N ASN A 657 -23.31 -18.51 -7.37
CA ASN A 657 -23.38 -18.60 -8.82
C ASN A 657 -24.32 -17.56 -9.46
N VAL A 658 -25.27 -17.00 -8.72
CA VAL A 658 -26.26 -16.05 -9.24
C VAL A 658 -25.64 -14.71 -9.61
N ILE A 659 -24.56 -14.32 -8.93
CA ILE A 659 -23.74 -13.14 -9.26
C ILE A 659 -23.27 -13.18 -10.73
N ALA A 660 -22.70 -14.31 -11.15
CA ALA A 660 -22.29 -14.53 -12.53
C ALA A 660 -23.47 -14.79 -13.47
N ALA A 661 -24.57 -15.36 -12.96
CA ALA A 661 -25.78 -15.63 -13.73
C ALA A 661 -26.43 -14.34 -14.24
N HIS A 662 -26.55 -13.30 -13.40
CA HIS A 662 -27.03 -11.98 -13.81
C HIS A 662 -26.19 -11.41 -14.97
N THR A 663 -24.87 -11.56 -14.89
CA THR A 663 -23.96 -11.12 -15.97
C THR A 663 -24.16 -11.89 -17.27
N MET A 664 -24.32 -13.22 -17.19
CA MET A 664 -24.56 -14.05 -18.37
C MET A 664 -25.92 -13.76 -18.99
N GLN A 665 -26.96 -13.63 -18.17
CA GLN A 665 -28.34 -13.37 -18.60
C GLN A 665 -28.49 -11.99 -19.24
N SER A 666 -27.90 -10.97 -18.63
CA SER A 666 -28.21 -9.58 -18.97
C SER A 666 -27.24 -8.94 -19.95
N TYR A 667 -26.04 -9.53 -20.16
CA TYR A 667 -25.00 -8.93 -21.00
C TYR A 667 -24.28 -9.89 -21.94
N VAL A 668 -23.72 -11.00 -21.43
CA VAL A 668 -22.85 -11.85 -22.24
C VAL A 668 -23.64 -12.76 -23.20
N GLY A 669 -24.76 -13.35 -22.76
CA GLY A 669 -25.67 -14.12 -23.59
C GLY A 669 -25.13 -15.47 -24.11
N GLY A 670 -24.10 -16.02 -23.49
CA GLY A 670 -23.54 -17.32 -23.83
C GLY A 670 -24.36 -18.51 -23.32
N TYR A 671 -24.30 -19.62 -24.05
CA TYR A 671 -24.95 -20.90 -23.71
C TYR A 671 -23.94 -21.94 -23.19
N GLY A 672 -22.68 -21.56 -23.01
CA GLY A 672 -21.62 -22.45 -22.58
C GLY A 672 -21.63 -22.72 -21.08
N ALA A 673 -20.57 -23.39 -20.63
CA ALA A 673 -20.48 -23.86 -19.25
C ALA A 673 -20.34 -22.71 -18.24
N MET A 674 -21.11 -22.78 -17.15
CA MET A 674 -21.01 -21.90 -16.00
C MET A 674 -20.48 -22.68 -14.79
N VAL A 675 -19.34 -22.27 -14.23
CA VAL A 675 -18.71 -22.88 -13.05
C VAL A 675 -18.29 -21.74 -12.12
N GLN A 676 -18.66 -21.76 -10.85
CA GLN A 676 -18.37 -20.64 -9.94
C GLN A 676 -17.55 -21.14 -8.76
N PRO A 677 -16.21 -21.01 -8.82
CA PRO A 677 -15.34 -21.48 -7.76
C PRO A 677 -15.54 -20.69 -6.47
N VAL A 678 -15.51 -21.41 -5.34
CA VAL A 678 -15.43 -20.84 -3.99
C VAL A 678 -14.15 -21.35 -3.35
N ALA A 679 -13.17 -20.47 -3.20
CA ALA A 679 -11.83 -20.82 -2.77
C ALA A 679 -11.23 -19.74 -1.84
N ALA A 680 -12.10 -19.09 -1.06
CA ALA A 680 -11.76 -17.98 -0.18
C ALA A 680 -10.95 -16.91 -0.93
N CYS A 681 -9.77 -16.54 -0.41
CA CYS A 681 -8.93 -15.49 -0.98
C CYS A 681 -8.33 -15.83 -2.37
N ALA A 682 -8.40 -17.09 -2.80
CA ALA A 682 -7.85 -17.55 -4.07
C ALA A 682 -8.90 -17.68 -5.19
N SER A 683 -10.17 -17.34 -4.95
CA SER A 683 -11.27 -17.58 -5.90
C SER A 683 -11.02 -17.01 -7.30
N ALA A 684 -10.51 -15.77 -7.44
CA ALA A 684 -10.17 -15.22 -8.76
C ALA A 684 -9.09 -16.02 -9.52
N ALA A 685 -8.10 -16.59 -8.82
CA ALA A 685 -7.06 -17.39 -9.45
C ALA A 685 -7.53 -18.80 -9.81
N VAL A 686 -8.38 -19.41 -8.98
CA VAL A 686 -9.05 -20.68 -9.30
C VAL A 686 -10.02 -20.50 -10.48
N SER A 687 -10.72 -19.37 -10.53
CA SER A 687 -11.55 -18.97 -11.66
C SER A 687 -10.74 -18.92 -12.96
N LEU A 688 -9.55 -18.31 -12.93
CA LEU A 688 -8.66 -18.26 -14.09
C LEU A 688 -8.18 -19.67 -14.50
N GLU A 689 -7.82 -20.53 -13.54
CA GLU A 689 -7.44 -21.92 -13.82
C GLU A 689 -8.55 -22.70 -14.53
N GLU A 690 -9.75 -22.67 -13.96
CA GLU A 690 -10.92 -23.33 -14.54
C GLU A 690 -11.25 -22.79 -15.94
N GLY A 691 -11.06 -21.49 -16.16
CA GLY A 691 -11.22 -20.87 -17.47
C GLY A 691 -10.18 -21.37 -18.49
N VAL A 692 -8.92 -21.41 -18.07
CA VAL A 692 -7.81 -21.94 -18.88
C VAL A 692 -8.06 -23.41 -19.24
N ASP A 693 -8.51 -24.22 -18.29
CA ASP A 693 -8.79 -25.64 -18.51
C ASP A 693 -9.99 -25.87 -19.43
N LYS A 694 -11.03 -25.02 -19.36
CA LYS A 694 -12.16 -25.06 -20.31
C LYS A 694 -11.70 -24.80 -21.75
N ILE A 695 -10.80 -23.85 -21.97
CA ILE A 695 -10.24 -23.57 -23.30
C ILE A 695 -9.32 -24.70 -23.74
N ALA A 696 -8.39 -25.13 -22.88
CA ALA A 696 -7.43 -26.18 -23.19
C ALA A 696 -8.10 -27.54 -23.50
N THR A 697 -9.27 -27.81 -22.93
CA THR A 697 -10.05 -29.03 -23.20
C THR A 697 -11.05 -28.88 -24.35
N GLY A 698 -11.13 -27.71 -25.00
CA GLY A 698 -12.04 -27.43 -26.11
C GLY A 698 -13.52 -27.33 -25.71
N LYS A 699 -13.82 -27.17 -24.42
CA LYS A 699 -15.20 -26.96 -23.92
C LYS A 699 -15.69 -25.54 -24.15
N ALA A 700 -14.77 -24.59 -24.30
CA ALA A 700 -15.04 -23.21 -24.64
C ALA A 700 -13.89 -22.67 -25.52
N THR A 701 -14.15 -21.61 -26.26
CA THR A 701 -13.10 -20.85 -26.97
C THR A 701 -12.90 -19.46 -26.34
N PHE A 702 -13.91 -18.97 -25.61
CA PHE A 702 -13.88 -17.73 -24.86
C PHE A 702 -14.45 -17.95 -23.45
N VAL A 703 -13.83 -17.37 -22.43
CA VAL A 703 -14.30 -17.48 -21.05
C VAL A 703 -14.28 -16.12 -20.36
N VAL A 704 -15.39 -15.79 -19.72
CA VAL A 704 -15.50 -14.69 -18.75
C VAL A 704 -15.09 -15.24 -17.38
N THR A 705 -13.96 -14.79 -16.85
CA THR A 705 -13.39 -15.26 -15.58
C THR A 705 -13.23 -14.09 -14.60
N GLY A 706 -12.99 -14.34 -13.32
CA GLY A 706 -12.84 -13.30 -12.30
C GLY A 706 -13.47 -13.68 -10.97
N ALA A 707 -13.55 -12.72 -10.06
CA ALA A 707 -14.29 -12.84 -8.81
C ALA A 707 -14.46 -11.48 -8.15
N CYS A 708 -15.44 -11.38 -7.25
CA CYS A 708 -15.63 -10.24 -6.35
C CYS A 708 -16.08 -10.71 -4.96
N ASP A 709 -15.89 -9.86 -3.95
CA ASP A 709 -16.48 -10.01 -2.61
C ASP A 709 -16.81 -8.63 -2.00
N ASP A 710 -17.80 -8.60 -1.12
CA ASP A 710 -18.23 -7.42 -0.35
C ASP A 710 -17.66 -7.42 1.07
N ILE A 711 -17.74 -6.31 1.80
CA ILE A 711 -17.52 -6.20 3.24
C ILE A 711 -18.90 -6.16 3.93
N SER A 712 -19.04 -6.81 5.07
CA SER A 712 -20.20 -6.65 5.96
C SER A 712 -19.79 -6.60 7.42
N VAL A 713 -20.72 -6.24 8.31
CA VAL A 713 -20.48 -6.27 9.77
C VAL A 713 -20.03 -7.67 10.21
N GLU A 714 -20.68 -8.71 9.68
CA GLU A 714 -20.40 -10.10 10.00
C GLU A 714 -18.98 -10.52 9.57
N SER A 715 -18.49 -10.01 8.43
CA SER A 715 -17.11 -10.30 7.98
C SER A 715 -16.07 -9.57 8.82
N LEU A 716 -16.30 -8.28 9.12
CA LEU A 716 -15.42 -7.46 9.95
C LEU A 716 -15.22 -8.06 11.34
N GLU A 717 -16.32 -8.45 12.00
CA GLU A 717 -16.29 -9.11 13.30
C GLU A 717 -15.72 -10.53 13.22
N GLY A 718 -16.17 -11.32 12.24
CA GLY A 718 -15.74 -12.70 12.05
C GLY A 718 -14.22 -12.82 11.89
N PHE A 719 -13.62 -12.01 11.02
CA PHE A 719 -12.15 -11.98 10.86
C PHE A 719 -11.44 -11.35 12.07
N GLY A 720 -12.10 -10.42 12.77
CA GLY A 720 -11.63 -9.87 14.04
C GLY A 720 -11.50 -10.94 15.13
N PHE A 721 -12.50 -11.82 15.27
CA PHE A 721 -12.49 -12.94 16.22
C PHE A 721 -11.43 -14.00 15.87
N MET A 722 -11.11 -14.14 14.58
CA MET A 722 -10.01 -14.99 14.12
C MET A 722 -8.62 -14.37 14.37
N ASN A 723 -8.57 -13.11 14.79
CA ASN A 723 -7.34 -12.33 14.94
C ASN A 723 -6.50 -12.31 13.65
N ALA A 724 -7.17 -12.26 12.50
CA ALA A 724 -6.54 -12.26 11.18
C ALA A 724 -6.43 -10.84 10.58
N THR A 725 -7.37 -9.95 10.93
CA THR A 725 -7.38 -8.55 10.50
C THR A 725 -6.62 -7.65 11.45
N ALA A 726 -6.03 -6.60 10.88
CA ALA A 726 -5.29 -5.57 11.60
C ALA A 726 -6.16 -4.83 12.62
N ASP A 727 -5.73 -4.79 13.88
CA ASP A 727 -6.39 -3.99 14.90
C ASP A 727 -6.15 -2.50 14.66
N SER A 728 -7.22 -1.80 14.26
CA SER A 728 -7.16 -0.40 13.83
C SER A 728 -6.60 0.50 14.94
N LYS A 729 -7.04 0.29 16.18
CA LYS A 729 -6.59 1.07 17.34
C LYS A 729 -5.12 0.84 17.65
N SER A 730 -4.66 -0.41 17.62
CA SER A 730 -3.26 -0.76 17.85
C SER A 730 -2.31 -0.11 16.82
N LEU A 731 -2.72 -0.02 15.55
CA LEU A 731 -1.91 0.64 14.52
C LEU A 731 -1.95 2.17 14.64
N GLU A 732 -3.10 2.75 14.98
CA GLU A 732 -3.24 4.19 15.25
C GLU A 732 -2.37 4.62 16.45
N GLU A 733 -2.34 3.83 17.53
CA GLU A 733 -1.49 4.07 18.71
C GLU A 733 0.01 4.01 18.39
N GLN A 734 0.40 3.34 17.30
CA GLN A 734 1.77 3.34 16.77
C GLN A 734 2.08 4.55 15.87
N GLY A 735 1.12 5.45 15.67
CA GLY A 735 1.25 6.64 14.84
C GLY A 735 1.23 6.34 13.34
N ILE A 736 0.59 5.24 12.94
CA ILE A 736 0.46 4.85 11.53
C ILE A 736 -0.76 5.56 10.93
N ASN A 737 -0.62 6.12 9.73
CA ASN A 737 -1.75 6.65 8.96
C ASN A 737 -2.68 5.51 8.52
N ASP A 738 -4.00 5.68 8.69
CA ASP A 738 -5.05 4.71 8.32
C ASP A 738 -4.86 4.13 6.90
N ARG A 739 -4.45 4.95 5.93
CA ARG A 739 -4.15 4.52 4.55
C ARG A 739 -3.09 3.40 4.45
N PHE A 740 -2.21 3.33 5.45
CA PHE A 740 -1.07 2.40 5.50
C PHE A 740 -1.19 1.37 6.61
N PHE A 741 -2.41 1.07 7.09
CA PHE A 741 -2.65 -0.06 7.99
C PHE A 741 -2.32 -1.41 7.33
N SER A 742 -2.57 -1.53 6.03
CA SER A 742 -2.10 -2.64 5.21
C SER A 742 -0.64 -2.39 4.81
N ARG A 743 0.29 -3.17 5.37
CA ARG A 743 1.74 -2.94 5.26
C ARG A 743 2.55 -4.21 5.13
N ALA A 744 2.31 -4.92 4.03
CA ALA A 744 2.98 -6.19 3.76
C ALA A 744 4.50 -6.09 3.82
N GLY A 745 5.14 -7.10 4.42
CA GLY A 745 6.57 -7.14 4.64
C GLY A 745 7.13 -6.24 5.77
N ASP A 746 6.39 -5.21 6.22
CA ASP A 746 6.87 -4.29 7.27
C ASP A 746 6.99 -5.00 8.63
N LEU A 747 7.99 -4.63 9.42
CA LEU A 747 8.23 -5.14 10.76
C LEU A 747 7.03 -4.95 11.72
N ARG A 748 6.18 -3.94 11.47
CA ARG A 748 5.00 -3.61 12.29
C ARG A 748 3.68 -4.11 11.69
N ARG A 749 3.72 -5.03 10.72
CA ARG A 749 2.49 -5.58 10.14
C ARG A 749 1.60 -6.26 11.20
N GLY A 750 0.33 -5.87 11.23
CA GLY A 750 -0.62 -6.23 12.29
C GLY A 750 -1.71 -7.23 11.89
N GLY A 751 -1.74 -7.66 10.63
CA GLY A 751 -2.87 -8.37 10.04
C GLY A 751 -3.27 -7.73 8.71
N PHE A 752 -4.22 -8.35 8.01
CA PHE A 752 -4.73 -7.78 6.76
C PHE A 752 -5.79 -6.71 7.02
N VAL A 753 -5.90 -5.74 6.11
CA VAL A 753 -7.04 -4.81 6.07
C VAL A 753 -8.06 -5.37 5.10
N GLU A 754 -9.30 -5.58 5.54
CA GLU A 754 -10.35 -6.09 4.68
C GLU A 754 -10.68 -5.09 3.57
N GLY A 755 -10.87 -5.59 2.35
CA GLY A 755 -11.31 -4.82 1.20
C GLY A 755 -12.58 -5.40 0.58
N GLN A 756 -13.25 -4.62 -0.26
CA GLN A 756 -14.35 -5.07 -1.13
C GLN A 756 -14.04 -4.79 -2.59
N GLY A 757 -14.81 -5.44 -3.47
CA GLY A 757 -14.67 -5.33 -4.91
C GLY A 757 -14.01 -6.56 -5.53
N GLY A 758 -13.54 -6.39 -6.76
CA GLY A 758 -13.03 -7.45 -7.62
C GLY A 758 -13.30 -7.10 -9.07
N GLY A 759 -13.76 -8.06 -9.85
CA GLY A 759 -14.12 -7.82 -11.25
C GLY A 759 -13.94 -8.99 -12.21
N THR A 760 -13.60 -8.67 -13.46
CA THR A 760 -13.62 -9.57 -14.61
C THR A 760 -12.33 -9.56 -15.41
N VAL A 761 -11.88 -10.74 -15.82
CA VAL A 761 -10.82 -10.96 -16.81
C VAL A 761 -11.44 -11.77 -17.96
N LEU A 762 -11.24 -11.30 -19.19
CA LEU A 762 -11.69 -11.98 -20.39
C LEU A 762 -10.53 -12.77 -20.97
N ILE A 763 -10.69 -14.07 -21.14
CA ILE A 763 -9.69 -14.94 -21.77
C ILE A 763 -10.23 -15.59 -23.02
N ALA A 764 -9.38 -15.72 -24.03
CA ALA A 764 -9.71 -16.34 -25.31
C ALA A 764 -8.59 -17.29 -25.74
N ARG A 765 -8.94 -18.26 -26.59
CA ARG A 765 -7.94 -18.99 -27.38
C ARG A 765 -7.27 -18.02 -28.35
N GLY A 766 -5.96 -18.12 -28.51
CA GLY A 766 -5.18 -17.13 -29.24
C GLY A 766 -5.52 -17.02 -30.73
N ASP A 767 -6.00 -18.09 -31.36
CA ASP A 767 -6.49 -18.05 -32.74
C ASP A 767 -7.78 -17.22 -32.90
N LEU A 768 -8.72 -17.30 -31.94
CA LEU A 768 -9.90 -16.43 -31.91
C LEU A 768 -9.50 -14.96 -31.72
N ALA A 769 -8.55 -14.69 -30.82
CA ALA A 769 -8.03 -13.34 -30.61
C ALA A 769 -7.35 -12.78 -31.87
N LEU A 770 -6.60 -13.63 -32.60
CA LEU A 770 -6.00 -13.29 -33.89
C LEU A 770 -7.09 -13.02 -34.94
N GLU A 771 -8.09 -13.89 -35.07
CA GLU A 771 -9.17 -13.77 -36.06
C GLU A 771 -9.91 -12.45 -35.90
N LEU A 772 -10.38 -12.16 -34.69
CA LEU A 772 -11.15 -10.96 -34.36
C LEU A 772 -10.29 -9.70 -34.21
N GLY A 773 -8.97 -9.84 -34.18
CA GLY A 773 -8.06 -8.71 -33.96
C GLY A 773 -8.22 -8.10 -32.56
N LEU A 774 -8.47 -8.94 -31.56
CA LEU A 774 -8.63 -8.50 -30.17
C LEU A 774 -7.27 -8.05 -29.60
N PRO A 775 -7.24 -7.02 -28.74
CA PRO A 775 -6.04 -6.70 -28.00
C PRO A 775 -5.66 -7.85 -27.05
N VAL A 776 -4.35 -8.00 -26.81
CA VAL A 776 -3.83 -8.98 -25.86
C VAL A 776 -3.07 -8.23 -24.77
N TYR A 777 -3.55 -8.33 -23.54
CA TYR A 777 -2.98 -7.71 -22.35
C TYR A 777 -1.91 -8.60 -21.68
N GLY A 778 -1.93 -9.90 -21.97
CA GLY A 778 -0.92 -10.86 -21.54
C GLY A 778 -1.27 -12.28 -22.00
N VAL A 779 -0.28 -13.16 -21.99
CA VAL A 779 -0.44 -14.59 -22.28
C VAL A 779 -0.41 -15.35 -20.96
N VAL A 780 -1.40 -16.20 -20.71
CA VAL A 780 -1.40 -17.07 -19.53
C VAL A 780 -0.43 -18.24 -19.78
N GLY A 781 0.81 -18.11 -19.32
CA GLY A 781 1.83 -19.13 -19.49
C GLY A 781 1.63 -20.33 -18.56
N TYR A 782 1.12 -20.08 -17.36
CA TYR A 782 0.80 -21.11 -16.39
C TYR A 782 -0.20 -20.60 -15.38
N VAL A 783 -1.13 -21.46 -14.96
CA VAL A 783 -1.94 -21.26 -13.77
C VAL A 783 -2.21 -22.64 -13.19
N GLN A 784 -2.06 -22.78 -11.88
CA GLN A 784 -2.42 -24.01 -11.19
C GLN A 784 -2.72 -23.75 -9.71
N THR A 785 -3.68 -24.49 -9.17
CA THR A 785 -3.98 -24.50 -7.74
C THR A 785 -3.49 -25.77 -7.03
N PHE A 786 -3.27 -25.62 -5.72
CA PHE A 786 -2.61 -26.61 -4.88
C PHE A 786 -3.19 -26.57 -3.47
N ALA A 787 -3.25 -27.75 -2.85
CA ALA A 787 -3.44 -27.90 -1.41
C ALA A 787 -2.11 -28.17 -0.70
N ASP A 788 -2.10 -28.01 0.63
CA ASP A 788 -0.85 -28.03 1.41
C ASP A 788 -0.56 -29.35 2.15
N GLY A 789 -1.59 -30.17 2.42
CA GLY A 789 -1.46 -31.44 3.15
C GLY A 789 -2.07 -31.42 4.56
N ALA A 790 -1.88 -32.49 5.34
CA ALA A 790 -2.56 -32.69 6.62
C ALA A 790 -1.91 -31.92 7.79
N HIS A 791 -2.67 -31.04 8.45
CA HIS A 791 -2.34 -30.39 9.73
C HIS A 791 -3.60 -29.89 10.45
N THR A 792 -3.50 -29.54 11.74
CA THR A 792 -4.67 -29.21 12.59
C THR A 792 -5.19 -27.78 12.45
N SER A 793 -4.37 -26.82 12.01
CA SER A 793 -4.73 -25.40 12.00
C SER A 793 -5.20 -24.96 10.61
N ILE A 794 -6.48 -24.65 10.44
CA ILE A 794 -7.06 -24.20 9.17
C ILE A 794 -6.43 -22.90 8.61
N PRO A 795 -6.10 -21.87 9.41
CA PRO A 795 -5.50 -20.63 8.88
C PRO A 795 -3.97 -20.69 8.75
N ALA A 796 -3.33 -21.81 9.10
CA ALA A 796 -1.88 -21.90 8.95
C ALA A 796 -1.53 -21.90 7.46
N PRO A 797 -0.60 -21.03 7.02
CA PRO A 797 -0.22 -20.96 5.62
C PRO A 797 0.59 -22.20 5.26
N GLY A 798 0.40 -22.71 4.04
CA GLY A 798 1.16 -23.85 3.54
C GLY A 798 2.07 -23.53 2.36
N LEU A 799 2.77 -24.56 1.90
CA LEU A 799 3.80 -24.48 0.85
C LEU A 799 3.44 -25.31 -0.39
N GLY A 800 2.19 -25.76 -0.53
CA GLY A 800 1.76 -26.68 -1.58
C GLY A 800 2.04 -26.18 -2.99
N ALA A 801 1.91 -24.87 -3.23
CA ALA A 801 2.20 -24.26 -4.54
C ALA A 801 3.67 -24.33 -4.97
N LEU A 802 4.61 -24.72 -4.08
CA LEU A 802 5.98 -25.07 -4.47
C LEU A 802 6.03 -26.24 -5.48
N ALA A 803 5.00 -27.09 -5.50
CA ALA A 803 4.88 -28.19 -6.45
C ALA A 803 4.80 -27.73 -7.92
N ALA A 804 4.54 -26.45 -8.19
CA ALA A 804 4.70 -25.87 -9.53
C ALA A 804 6.13 -26.07 -10.09
N GLY A 805 7.14 -26.12 -9.21
CA GLY A 805 8.54 -26.41 -9.54
C GLY A 805 8.90 -27.90 -9.56
N LEU A 806 7.94 -28.83 -9.44
CA LEU A 806 8.21 -30.26 -9.45
C LEU A 806 8.85 -30.69 -10.79
N GLY A 807 10.07 -31.23 -10.72
CA GLY A 807 10.89 -31.53 -11.91
C GLY A 807 11.95 -30.46 -12.22
N GLY A 808 12.02 -29.39 -11.44
CA GLY A 808 13.00 -28.31 -11.59
C GLY A 808 12.94 -27.65 -12.97
N LYS A 809 14.03 -27.70 -13.72
CA LYS A 809 14.10 -27.16 -15.11
C LYS A 809 13.15 -27.87 -16.08
N ASP A 810 12.71 -29.08 -15.77
CA ASP A 810 11.74 -29.86 -16.57
C ASP A 810 10.30 -29.76 -16.03
N SER A 811 10.08 -28.94 -15.00
CA SER A 811 8.75 -28.72 -14.42
C SER A 811 7.72 -28.24 -15.46
N ARG A 812 6.43 -28.47 -15.19
CA ARG A 812 5.34 -28.00 -16.07
C ARG A 812 5.41 -26.48 -16.26
N LEU A 813 5.68 -25.74 -15.18
CA LEU A 813 5.90 -24.30 -15.22
C LEU A 813 7.03 -23.93 -16.18
N ALA A 814 8.24 -24.48 -16.00
CA ALA A 814 9.39 -24.18 -16.85
C ALA A 814 9.17 -24.55 -18.33
N ARG A 815 8.57 -25.71 -18.61
CA ARG A 815 8.28 -26.16 -19.99
C ARG A 815 7.24 -25.28 -20.68
N ASN A 816 6.21 -24.84 -19.96
CA ASN A 816 5.20 -23.95 -20.53
C ASN A 816 5.81 -22.58 -20.87
N LEU A 817 6.60 -22.01 -19.96
CA LEU A 817 7.32 -20.76 -20.21
C LEU A 817 8.30 -20.89 -21.38
N ALA A 818 9.04 -22.00 -21.47
CA ALA A 818 9.98 -22.25 -22.56
C ALA A 818 9.30 -22.30 -23.94
N LYS A 819 8.06 -22.84 -24.04
CA LYS A 819 7.27 -22.80 -25.28
C LYS A 819 6.98 -21.36 -25.74
N LEU A 820 6.85 -20.43 -24.80
CA LEU A 820 6.65 -19.00 -25.05
C LEU A 820 7.96 -18.22 -25.24
N GLY A 821 9.12 -18.89 -25.19
CA GLY A 821 10.43 -18.24 -25.31
C GLY A 821 10.90 -17.56 -24.01
N VAL A 822 10.38 -18.01 -22.86
CA VAL A 822 10.68 -17.45 -21.53
C VAL A 822 11.40 -18.50 -20.68
N SER A 823 12.55 -18.13 -20.11
CA SER A 823 13.28 -18.91 -19.13
C SER A 823 12.93 -18.49 -17.69
N PRO A 824 13.26 -19.28 -16.65
CA PRO A 824 13.09 -18.86 -15.27
C PRO A 824 13.82 -17.56 -14.91
N ASP A 825 14.88 -17.17 -15.62
CA ASP A 825 15.62 -15.92 -15.39
C ASP A 825 14.95 -14.69 -16.02
N ASP A 826 14.07 -14.90 -17.00
CA ASP A 826 13.31 -13.83 -17.67
C ASP A 826 12.12 -13.33 -16.82
N ILE A 827 11.79 -14.03 -15.73
CA ILE A 827 10.77 -13.58 -14.76
C ILE A 827 11.40 -12.48 -13.91
N SER A 828 10.96 -11.23 -14.04
CA SER A 828 11.56 -10.11 -13.29
C SER A 828 10.65 -9.51 -12.22
N VAL A 829 9.36 -9.84 -12.26
CA VAL A 829 8.33 -9.30 -11.36
C VAL A 829 7.60 -10.43 -10.64
N LEU A 830 7.33 -10.20 -9.35
CA LEU A 830 6.56 -11.08 -8.51
C LEU A 830 5.45 -10.30 -7.78
N SER A 831 4.20 -10.54 -8.14
CA SER A 831 3.03 -10.04 -7.41
C SER A 831 2.63 -11.02 -6.31
N LYS A 832 3.04 -10.72 -5.08
CA LYS A 832 2.77 -11.57 -3.91
C LYS A 832 1.34 -11.39 -3.42
N HIS A 833 0.80 -12.43 -2.79
CA HIS A 833 -0.47 -12.36 -2.08
C HIS A 833 -0.37 -11.38 -0.92
N ASP A 834 0.74 -11.35 -0.17
CA ASP A 834 1.13 -10.26 0.74
C ASP A 834 -0.03 -9.63 1.52
N THR A 835 -0.61 -10.41 2.43
CA THR A 835 -1.75 -10.00 3.24
C THR A 835 -1.39 -9.12 4.42
N SER A 836 -0.13 -8.73 4.62
CA SER A 836 0.28 -7.96 5.81
C SER A 836 0.07 -8.73 7.12
N THR A 837 0.07 -10.07 7.04
CA THR A 837 -0.04 -10.94 8.21
C THR A 837 1.32 -11.52 8.59
N ASN A 838 1.51 -11.77 9.89
CA ASN A 838 2.74 -12.36 10.40
C ASN A 838 3.00 -13.80 9.92
N ALA A 839 1.94 -14.49 9.47
CA ALA A 839 2.02 -15.86 8.98
C ALA A 839 2.26 -15.92 7.46
N ASN A 840 1.45 -15.20 6.66
CA ASN A 840 1.48 -15.30 5.21
C ASN A 840 2.78 -14.77 4.61
N ASP A 841 3.14 -13.52 4.91
CA ASP A 841 4.18 -12.81 4.14
C ASP A 841 5.53 -13.56 4.18
N PRO A 842 6.03 -14.04 5.35
CA PRO A 842 7.24 -14.86 5.43
C PRO A 842 7.11 -16.23 4.76
N ASN A 843 5.97 -16.91 4.92
CA ASN A 843 5.73 -18.23 4.31
C ASN A 843 5.73 -18.15 2.78
N GLU A 844 5.07 -17.13 2.22
CA GLU A 844 5.00 -16.93 0.78
C GLU A 844 6.35 -16.49 0.22
N ALA A 845 7.12 -15.65 0.93
CA ALA A 845 8.50 -15.33 0.52
C ALA A 845 9.39 -16.59 0.51
N GLU A 846 9.23 -17.48 1.49
CA GLU A 846 9.91 -18.78 1.49
C GLU A 846 9.51 -19.66 0.31
N LEU A 847 8.22 -19.72 -0.01
CA LEU A 847 7.70 -20.47 -1.15
C LEU A 847 8.39 -20.04 -2.44
N HIS A 848 8.41 -18.73 -2.71
CA HIS A 848 9.00 -18.18 -3.93
C HIS A 848 10.52 -18.31 -3.98
N ASP A 849 11.21 -18.15 -2.86
CA ASP A 849 12.66 -18.36 -2.77
C ASP A 849 13.04 -19.81 -3.09
N ARG A 850 12.30 -20.78 -2.53
CA ARG A 850 12.47 -22.21 -2.83
C ARG A 850 12.10 -22.54 -4.27
N LEU A 851 11.05 -21.92 -4.81
CA LEU A 851 10.64 -22.12 -6.20
C LEU A 851 11.71 -21.63 -7.17
N ALA A 852 12.26 -20.43 -6.95
CA ALA A 852 13.36 -19.89 -7.76
C ALA A 852 14.58 -20.82 -7.76
N LYS A 853 14.96 -21.35 -6.59
CA LYS A 853 16.02 -22.35 -6.45
C LYS A 853 15.70 -23.65 -7.21
N ALA A 854 14.48 -24.15 -7.10
CA ALA A 854 14.04 -25.38 -7.76
C ALA A 854 14.06 -25.25 -9.29
N LEU A 855 13.65 -24.10 -9.82
CA LEU A 855 13.69 -23.79 -11.26
C LEU A 855 15.12 -23.56 -11.77
N GLY A 856 16.11 -23.46 -10.88
CA GLY A 856 17.50 -23.23 -11.22
C GLY A 856 17.74 -21.81 -11.73
N ARG A 857 17.05 -20.83 -11.15
CA ARG A 857 17.27 -19.40 -11.40
C ARG A 857 18.70 -19.01 -11.05
N THR A 858 19.29 -18.10 -11.82
CA THR A 858 20.65 -17.62 -11.60
C THR A 858 20.72 -16.82 -10.30
N ALA A 859 21.70 -17.15 -9.44
CA ALA A 859 21.90 -16.46 -8.17
C ALA A 859 22.16 -14.95 -8.39
N GLY A 860 21.56 -14.11 -7.56
CA GLY A 860 21.65 -12.65 -7.70
C GLY A 860 20.73 -12.05 -8.77
N ASN A 861 19.93 -12.84 -9.50
CA ASN A 861 18.91 -12.32 -10.42
C ASN A 861 17.60 -12.00 -9.67
N PRO A 862 17.27 -10.73 -9.36
CA PRO A 862 16.19 -10.43 -8.44
C PRO A 862 14.80 -10.49 -9.09
N LEU A 863 13.81 -10.76 -8.25
CA LEU A 863 12.38 -10.61 -8.44
C LEU A 863 11.93 -9.33 -7.73
N HIS A 864 11.38 -8.40 -8.48
CA HIS A 864 10.84 -7.15 -7.96
C HIS A 864 9.43 -7.42 -7.42
N VAL A 865 9.26 -7.21 -6.11
CA VAL A 865 8.04 -7.60 -5.40
C VAL A 865 6.99 -6.49 -5.48
N ILE A 866 5.78 -6.85 -5.90
CA ILE A 866 4.57 -6.03 -5.82
C ILE A 866 3.69 -6.55 -4.68
N SER A 867 3.25 -5.64 -3.81
CA SER A 867 2.38 -5.92 -2.66
C SER A 867 1.10 -5.08 -2.74
N GLN A 868 0.33 -5.22 -3.82
CA GLN A 868 -0.79 -4.32 -4.17
C GLN A 868 -1.88 -4.18 -3.09
N LYS A 869 -2.03 -5.17 -2.20
CA LYS A 869 -2.98 -5.09 -1.06
C LYS A 869 -2.67 -3.96 -0.08
N THR A 870 -1.47 -3.37 -0.13
CA THR A 870 -1.14 -2.17 0.66
C THR A 870 -1.90 -0.95 0.16
N LEU A 871 -2.33 -0.95 -1.10
CA LEU A 871 -3.14 0.11 -1.71
C LEU A 871 -4.64 -0.21 -1.67
N THR A 872 -5.02 -1.44 -2.00
CA THR A 872 -6.41 -1.84 -2.22
C THR A 872 -7.06 -2.48 -0.99
N GLY A 873 -6.30 -2.81 0.06
CA GLY A 873 -6.76 -3.78 1.05
C GLY A 873 -6.95 -5.18 0.43
N HIS A 874 -7.53 -6.09 1.19
CA HIS A 874 -7.72 -7.48 0.80
C HIS A 874 -9.19 -7.80 0.47
N SER A 875 -9.53 -7.81 -0.82
CA SER A 875 -10.89 -8.10 -1.35
C SER A 875 -11.28 -9.58 -1.38
N LYS A 876 -10.72 -10.41 -0.47
CA LYS A 876 -10.98 -11.85 -0.39
C LYS A 876 -10.93 -12.51 -1.77
N GLY A 877 -12.06 -12.97 -2.31
CA GLY A 877 -12.17 -13.64 -3.60
C GLY A 877 -11.66 -12.80 -4.78
N GLY A 878 -11.86 -11.48 -4.76
CA GLY A 878 -11.41 -10.55 -5.80
C GLY A 878 -9.90 -10.26 -5.80
N ALA A 879 -9.15 -10.76 -4.82
CA ALA A 879 -7.77 -10.32 -4.59
C ALA A 879 -6.81 -10.64 -5.74
N ALA A 880 -6.93 -11.82 -6.34
CA ALA A 880 -6.05 -12.22 -7.43
C ALA A 880 -6.37 -11.52 -8.76
N LEU A 881 -7.58 -10.97 -8.91
CA LEU A 881 -7.89 -10.15 -10.06
C LEU A 881 -7.06 -8.87 -10.03
N PHE A 882 -7.07 -8.13 -8.92
CA PHE A 882 -6.30 -6.89 -8.81
C PHE A 882 -4.83 -7.15 -9.20
N GLN A 883 -4.26 -8.27 -8.75
CA GLN A 883 -2.93 -8.71 -9.14
C GLN A 883 -2.79 -8.92 -10.66
N ILE A 884 -3.74 -9.61 -11.31
CA ILE A 884 -3.75 -9.80 -12.77
C ILE A 884 -3.81 -8.45 -13.49
N ALA A 885 -4.72 -7.57 -13.09
CA ALA A 885 -4.86 -6.23 -13.67
C ALA A 885 -3.56 -5.43 -13.53
N GLY A 886 -2.99 -5.39 -12.33
CA GLY A 886 -1.70 -4.75 -12.08
C GLY A 886 -0.57 -5.33 -12.93
N LEU A 887 -0.48 -6.65 -13.06
CA LEU A 887 0.54 -7.29 -13.89
C LEU A 887 0.40 -6.96 -15.39
N THR A 888 -0.83 -6.90 -15.92
CA THR A 888 -1.04 -6.47 -17.31
C THR A 888 -0.59 -5.02 -17.55
N GLN A 889 -0.81 -4.13 -16.57
CA GLN A 889 -0.38 -2.74 -16.64
C GLN A 889 1.14 -2.57 -16.43
N VAL A 890 1.78 -3.48 -15.70
CA VAL A 890 3.24 -3.53 -15.59
C VAL A 890 3.86 -3.88 -16.95
N PHE A 891 3.25 -4.76 -17.74
CA PHE A 891 3.68 -5.03 -19.11
C PHE A 891 3.47 -3.83 -20.03
N GLU A 892 2.35 -3.13 -19.89
CA GLU A 892 2.05 -1.93 -20.68
C GLU A 892 3.03 -0.78 -20.40
N THR A 893 3.30 -0.51 -19.12
CA THR A 893 4.07 0.69 -18.71
C THR A 893 5.57 0.44 -18.54
N GLY A 894 5.97 -0.82 -18.29
CA GLY A 894 7.33 -1.16 -17.86
C GLY A 894 7.68 -0.68 -16.44
N ILE A 895 6.71 -0.12 -15.70
CA ILE A 895 6.90 0.42 -14.35
C ILE A 895 6.41 -0.60 -13.33
N VAL A 896 7.28 -0.95 -12.38
CA VAL A 896 6.90 -1.78 -11.23
C VAL A 896 6.46 -0.86 -10.09
N PRO A 897 5.23 -1.00 -9.57
CA PRO A 897 4.73 -0.18 -8.48
C PRO A 897 5.44 -0.49 -7.17
N ALA A 898 5.35 0.43 -6.22
CA ALA A 898 5.99 0.31 -4.92
C ALA A 898 5.02 0.03 -3.79
N ASN A 899 5.57 -0.56 -2.73
CA ASN A 899 4.93 -0.63 -1.43
C ASN A 899 5.25 0.65 -0.63
N ARG A 900 4.44 1.69 -0.79
CA ARG A 900 4.59 2.97 -0.06
C ARG A 900 4.36 2.87 1.44
N SER A 901 3.72 1.78 1.89
CA SER A 901 3.46 1.52 3.31
C SER A 901 4.65 0.86 4.05
N LEU A 902 5.70 0.46 3.31
CA LEU A 902 6.88 -0.20 3.85
C LEU A 902 7.89 0.82 4.40
N ASP A 903 8.04 0.86 5.71
CA ASP A 903 9.04 1.69 6.39
C ASP A 903 10.32 0.91 6.68
N ASN A 904 10.18 -0.26 7.30
CA ASN A 904 11.28 -1.13 7.71
C ASN A 904 10.95 -2.59 7.39
N LEU A 905 11.65 -3.18 6.43
CA LEU A 905 11.44 -4.57 6.05
C LEU A 905 11.82 -5.50 7.20
N ASP A 906 10.96 -6.45 7.51
CA ASP A 906 11.18 -7.39 8.61
C ASP A 906 12.45 -8.24 8.40
N PRO A 907 13.37 -8.31 9.37
CA PRO A 907 14.57 -9.15 9.29
C PRO A 907 14.30 -10.64 9.00
N VAL A 908 13.08 -11.15 9.19
CA VAL A 908 12.69 -12.51 8.76
C VAL A 908 12.91 -12.75 7.25
N PHE A 909 13.00 -11.69 6.45
CA PHE A 909 13.26 -11.74 5.03
C PHE A 909 14.75 -11.66 4.65
N TYR A 910 15.67 -11.48 5.62
CA TYR A 910 17.10 -11.30 5.37
C TYR A 910 17.71 -12.45 4.56
N GLU A 911 17.35 -13.69 4.90
CA GLU A 911 17.86 -14.92 4.27
C GLU A 911 17.17 -15.26 2.93
N ARG A 912 16.33 -14.36 2.41
CA ARG A 912 15.66 -14.57 1.12
C ARG A 912 16.52 -14.00 0.01
N ASP A 913 16.94 -14.86 -0.91
CA ASP A 913 18.01 -14.54 -1.86
C ASP A 913 17.46 -13.65 -2.99
N TYR A 914 16.30 -13.99 -3.56
CA TYR A 914 15.91 -13.44 -4.87
C TYR A 914 15.06 -12.17 -4.84
N PHE A 915 14.89 -11.45 -3.74
CA PHE A 915 13.87 -10.39 -3.68
C PHE A 915 14.43 -8.97 -3.58
N VAL A 916 13.73 -8.04 -4.23
CA VAL A 916 13.82 -6.59 -4.07
C VAL A 916 12.42 -6.05 -3.78
N TRP A 917 12.23 -5.51 -2.58
CA TRP A 917 11.00 -4.77 -2.23
C TRP A 917 11.21 -3.29 -2.53
N LEU A 918 10.31 -2.73 -3.33
CA LEU A 918 10.37 -1.34 -3.77
C LEU A 918 9.58 -0.43 -2.82
N ARG A 919 10.19 0.67 -2.40
CA ARG A 919 9.51 1.73 -1.61
C ARG A 919 9.07 2.90 -2.47
N ASP A 920 9.63 3.05 -3.67
CA ASP A 920 9.15 4.00 -4.70
C ASP A 920 9.07 3.28 -6.06
N PRO A 921 8.20 3.70 -7.00
CA PRO A 921 8.08 3.03 -8.29
C PRO A 921 9.44 2.93 -9.01
N LEU A 922 9.62 1.88 -9.83
CA LEU A 922 10.85 1.62 -10.58
C LEU A 922 10.53 1.36 -12.05
N ASN A 923 11.13 2.11 -12.97
CA ASN A 923 10.93 1.90 -14.40
C ASN A 923 11.95 0.88 -14.94
N LEU A 924 11.56 -0.39 -14.98
CA LEU A 924 12.36 -1.46 -15.59
C LEU A 924 12.30 -1.43 -17.13
N GLY A 925 11.25 -0.85 -17.71
CA GLY A 925 11.07 -0.72 -19.16
C GLY A 925 12.22 -0.01 -19.88
N LYS A 926 12.97 0.85 -19.17
CA LYS A 926 14.20 1.49 -19.69
C LYS A 926 15.27 0.49 -20.15
N ARG A 927 15.26 -0.73 -19.61
CA ARG A 927 16.22 -1.80 -19.93
C ARG A 927 15.65 -2.84 -20.89
N GLY A 928 14.46 -2.59 -21.44
CA GLY A 928 13.70 -3.51 -22.26
C GLY A 928 12.42 -4.00 -21.58
N PRO A 929 11.56 -4.71 -22.32
CA PRO A 929 10.25 -5.13 -21.83
C PRO A 929 10.37 -6.16 -20.71
N ILE A 930 9.47 -6.08 -19.74
CA ILE A 930 9.29 -7.08 -18.68
C ILE A 930 8.68 -8.34 -19.34
N LYS A 931 9.49 -9.41 -19.53
CA LYS A 931 9.03 -10.57 -20.32
C LYS A 931 7.98 -11.41 -19.61
N ALA A 932 8.10 -11.60 -18.30
CA ALA A 932 7.19 -12.42 -17.52
C ALA A 932 7.11 -11.99 -16.06
N ALA A 933 5.96 -12.28 -15.45
CA ALA A 933 5.69 -12.04 -14.05
C ALA A 933 5.00 -13.25 -13.40
N LEU A 934 5.28 -13.48 -12.12
CA LEU A 934 4.56 -14.45 -11.30
C LEU A 934 3.54 -13.75 -10.41
N ALA A 935 2.42 -14.40 -10.15
CA ALA A 935 1.49 -14.03 -9.10
C ALA A 935 1.09 -15.24 -8.26
N THR A 936 0.87 -15.03 -6.97
CA THR A 936 0.34 -16.06 -6.06
C THR A 936 -0.85 -15.55 -5.28
N SER A 937 -1.80 -16.45 -5.01
CA SER A 937 -2.90 -16.20 -4.09
C SER A 937 -3.06 -17.37 -3.11
N LEU A 938 -3.10 -17.07 -1.81
CA LEU A 938 -3.10 -18.06 -0.74
C LEU A 938 -4.38 -17.89 0.11
N GLY A 939 -5.41 -18.65 -0.24
CA GLY A 939 -6.71 -18.69 0.43
C GLY A 939 -6.75 -19.59 1.67
N PHE A 940 -7.67 -19.26 2.57
CA PHE A 940 -8.01 -20.09 3.72
C PHE A 940 -8.43 -21.50 3.30
N GLY A 941 -8.16 -22.48 4.16
CA GLY A 941 -8.53 -23.86 3.90
C GLY A 941 -7.61 -24.55 2.90
N HIS A 942 -6.32 -24.22 2.92
CA HIS A 942 -5.28 -24.84 2.09
C HIS A 942 -5.47 -24.61 0.58
N VAL A 943 -5.89 -23.42 0.15
CA VAL A 943 -6.01 -23.14 -1.29
C VAL A 943 -4.90 -22.21 -1.72
N SER A 944 -3.87 -22.74 -2.37
CA SER A 944 -2.77 -21.96 -2.93
C SER A 944 -2.86 -21.94 -4.44
N SER A 945 -2.63 -20.80 -5.09
CA SER A 945 -2.51 -20.71 -6.54
C SER A 945 -1.20 -20.08 -6.96
N LEU A 946 -0.67 -20.52 -8.10
CA LEU A 946 0.48 -19.89 -8.76
C LEU A 946 0.14 -19.62 -10.22
N MET A 947 0.34 -18.38 -10.64
CA MET A 947 0.10 -17.87 -11.99
C MET A 947 1.41 -17.36 -12.57
N ALA A 948 1.66 -17.64 -13.84
CA ALA A 948 2.72 -17.03 -14.63
C ALA A 948 2.07 -16.35 -15.85
N ILE A 949 2.17 -15.03 -15.89
CA ILE A 949 1.67 -14.22 -17.02
C ILE A 949 2.89 -13.74 -17.80
N VAL A 950 2.81 -13.87 -19.12
CA VAL A 950 3.87 -13.50 -20.05
C VAL A 950 3.42 -12.28 -20.86
N HIS A 951 4.37 -11.41 -21.16
CA HIS A 951 4.16 -10.20 -21.96
C HIS A 951 3.42 -10.51 -23.28
N PRO A 952 2.53 -9.61 -23.77
CA PRO A 952 1.81 -9.80 -25.04
C PRO A 952 2.72 -10.10 -26.25
N GLY A 953 3.99 -9.71 -26.18
CA GLY A 953 4.98 -9.95 -27.24
C GLY A 953 5.20 -11.44 -27.53
N ALA A 954 4.92 -12.31 -26.56
CA ALA A 954 4.95 -13.76 -26.79
C ALA A 954 3.87 -14.24 -27.75
N PHE A 955 2.70 -13.60 -27.72
CA PHE A 955 1.61 -13.89 -28.65
C PHE A 955 1.93 -13.37 -30.04
N GLU A 956 2.43 -12.14 -30.16
CA GLU A 956 2.87 -11.60 -31.44
C GLU A 956 3.96 -12.47 -32.07
N ALA A 957 4.97 -12.88 -31.29
CA ALA A 957 6.00 -13.80 -31.76
C ALA A 957 5.41 -15.16 -32.20
N ALA A 958 4.35 -15.65 -31.54
CA ALA A 958 3.64 -16.85 -31.97
C ALA A 958 2.94 -16.66 -33.33
N ILE A 959 2.31 -15.50 -33.57
CA ILE A 959 1.74 -15.15 -34.87
C ILE A 959 2.82 -15.09 -35.94
N VAL A 960 3.94 -14.41 -35.66
CA VAL A 960 5.07 -14.31 -36.61
C VAL A 960 5.57 -15.69 -37.01
N ARG A 961 5.75 -16.60 -36.05
CA ARG A 961 6.19 -17.98 -36.32
C ARG A 961 5.19 -18.81 -37.12
N ALA A 962 3.88 -18.66 -36.85
CA ALA A 962 2.84 -19.48 -37.45
C ALA A 962 2.33 -18.94 -38.81
N HIS A 963 2.23 -17.62 -38.93
CA HIS A 963 1.53 -16.93 -40.03
C HIS A 963 2.35 -15.80 -40.68
N GLY A 964 3.56 -15.49 -40.17
CA GLY A 964 4.44 -14.46 -40.72
C GLY A 964 4.24 -13.07 -40.10
N ARG A 965 5.21 -12.17 -40.31
CA ARG A 965 5.22 -10.79 -39.76
C ARG A 965 4.04 -9.96 -40.23
N GLU A 966 3.61 -10.12 -41.48
CA GLU A 966 2.47 -9.37 -42.03
C GLU A 966 1.16 -9.64 -41.26
N ALA A 967 0.91 -10.90 -40.88
CA ALA A 967 -0.27 -11.26 -40.07
C ALA A 967 -0.20 -10.64 -38.66
N ALA A 968 1.00 -10.59 -38.06
CA ALA A 968 1.23 -9.93 -36.77
C ALA A 968 1.00 -8.41 -36.85
N ASP A 969 1.49 -7.75 -37.90
CA ASP A 969 1.29 -6.32 -38.13
C ASP A 969 -0.20 -5.98 -38.35
N GLN A 970 -0.92 -6.83 -39.08
CA GLN A 970 -2.37 -6.70 -39.27
C GLN A 970 -3.16 -6.88 -37.96
N TRP A 971 -2.79 -7.88 -37.15
CA TRP A 971 -3.37 -8.07 -35.82
C TRP A 971 -3.14 -6.84 -34.94
N ARG A 972 -1.88 -6.37 -34.83
CA ARG A 972 -1.52 -5.18 -34.05
C ARG A 972 -2.36 -3.97 -34.46
N THR A 973 -2.41 -3.69 -35.76
CA THR A 973 -3.15 -2.52 -36.29
C THR A 973 -4.62 -2.56 -35.87
N ARG A 974 -5.26 -3.75 -35.93
CA ARG A 974 -6.66 -3.93 -35.50
C ARG A 974 -6.80 -3.81 -33.97
N ALA A 975 -5.91 -4.43 -33.21
CA ALA A 975 -5.91 -4.37 -31.75
C ALA A 975 -5.75 -2.93 -31.22
N GLU A 976 -4.81 -2.15 -31.78
CA GLU A 976 -4.60 -0.74 -31.41
C GLU A 976 -5.78 0.15 -31.85
N ALA A 977 -6.43 -0.17 -32.98
CA ALA A 977 -7.66 0.52 -33.37
C ALA A 977 -8.80 0.24 -32.38
N ARG A 978 -8.93 -1.00 -31.90
CA ARG A 978 -9.92 -1.39 -30.88
C ARG A 978 -9.67 -0.71 -29.55
N LEU A 979 -8.45 -0.71 -29.04
CA LEU A 979 -8.10 -0.04 -27.77
C LEU A 979 -8.49 1.45 -27.80
N ARG A 980 -8.17 2.15 -28.90
CA ARG A 980 -8.58 3.55 -29.10
C ARG A 980 -10.10 3.72 -29.21
N ALA A 981 -10.78 2.80 -29.86
CA ALA A 981 -12.24 2.81 -29.95
C ALA A 981 -12.90 2.57 -28.58
N GLY A 982 -12.33 1.68 -27.76
CA GLY A 982 -12.77 1.38 -26.41
C GLY A 982 -12.61 2.59 -25.47
N ALA A 983 -11.42 3.20 -25.45
CA ALA A 983 -11.19 4.43 -24.68
C ALA A 983 -12.18 5.54 -25.06
N ARG A 984 -12.40 5.75 -26.36
CA ARG A 984 -13.40 6.72 -26.85
C ARG A 984 -14.83 6.34 -26.48
N HIS A 985 -15.17 5.06 -26.41
CA HIS A 985 -16.50 4.60 -25.98
C HIS A 985 -16.73 4.96 -24.51
N ILE A 986 -15.74 4.74 -23.64
CA ILE A 986 -15.81 5.14 -22.22
C ILE A 986 -16.04 6.65 -22.11
N GLU A 987 -15.23 7.46 -22.78
CA GLU A 987 -15.38 8.92 -22.80
C GLU A 987 -16.77 9.34 -23.27
N GLN A 988 -17.27 8.74 -24.36
CA GLN A 988 -18.62 9.00 -24.88
C GLN A 988 -19.73 8.56 -23.93
N GLY A 989 -19.51 7.50 -23.15
CA GLY A 989 -20.45 7.03 -22.14
C GLY A 989 -20.53 7.94 -20.93
N MET A 990 -19.40 8.44 -20.46
CA MET A 990 -19.36 9.40 -19.36
C MET A 990 -20.14 10.69 -19.69
N ILE A 991 -20.17 11.10 -20.96
CA ILE A 991 -20.93 12.27 -21.45
C ILE A 991 -22.30 11.92 -22.06
N GLY A 992 -22.78 10.68 -21.92
CA GLY A 992 -24.11 10.25 -22.36
C GLY A 992 -24.33 10.21 -23.89
N ARG A 993 -23.25 10.20 -24.69
CA ARG A 993 -23.32 10.13 -26.16
C ARG A 993 -23.33 8.71 -26.72
N ARG A 994 -22.93 7.73 -25.91
CA ARG A 994 -22.99 6.30 -26.24
C ARG A 994 -23.25 5.50 -24.98
N GLU A 995 -24.15 4.52 -25.01
CA GLU A 995 -24.42 3.69 -23.84
C GLU A 995 -23.21 2.81 -23.50
N LEU A 996 -22.88 2.69 -22.21
CA LEU A 996 -21.88 1.72 -21.73
C LEU A 996 -22.52 0.34 -21.59
N TYR A 997 -23.68 0.27 -20.96
CA TYR A 997 -24.48 -0.94 -20.86
C TYR A 997 -25.78 -0.78 -21.65
N ALA A 998 -26.04 -1.73 -22.56
CA ALA A 998 -27.28 -1.82 -23.31
C ALA A 998 -28.04 -3.11 -22.88
N PRO A 999 -29.26 -3.00 -22.32
CA PRO A 999 -30.06 -4.17 -21.96
C PRO A 999 -30.37 -5.05 -23.18
N ILE A 1000 -30.32 -6.37 -22.98
CA ILE A 1000 -30.71 -7.33 -24.02
C ILE A 1000 -32.23 -7.53 -24.00
N ASP A 1001 -32.87 -7.39 -25.17
CA ASP A 1001 -34.28 -7.72 -25.35
C ASP A 1001 -34.46 -9.20 -25.77
N GLY A 1002 -35.20 -9.96 -24.97
CA GLY A 1002 -35.46 -11.38 -25.19
C GLY A 1002 -34.22 -12.26 -25.34
N ARG A 1003 -34.35 -13.39 -26.06
CA ARG A 1003 -33.27 -14.34 -26.37
C ARG A 1003 -32.65 -14.14 -27.75
N ARG A 1004 -32.86 -12.98 -28.38
CA ARG A 1004 -32.36 -12.66 -29.74
C ARG A 1004 -32.83 -13.65 -30.82
N PHE A 1005 -34.08 -14.09 -30.74
CA PHE A 1005 -34.77 -14.85 -31.79
C PHE A 1005 -35.81 -13.98 -32.48
N LYS A 1006 -35.94 -14.13 -33.80
CA LYS A 1006 -36.82 -13.30 -34.63
C LYS A 1006 -38.20 -13.94 -34.72
N ALA A 1007 -39.23 -13.25 -34.23
CA ALA A 1007 -40.63 -13.68 -34.39
C ALA A 1007 -41.18 -13.27 -35.76
N ASP A 1008 -40.78 -13.99 -36.82
CA ASP A 1008 -41.04 -13.64 -38.22
C ASP A 1008 -42.21 -14.40 -38.88
N SER A 1009 -42.83 -15.35 -38.17
CA SER A 1009 -43.95 -16.18 -38.66
C SER A 1009 -45.12 -16.21 -37.66
N PRO A 1010 -46.38 -16.32 -38.12
CA PRO A 1010 -47.54 -16.60 -37.26
C PRO A 1010 -47.42 -17.90 -36.46
N ASP A 1011 -46.63 -18.87 -36.94
CA ASP A 1011 -46.36 -20.15 -36.29
C ASP A 1011 -45.05 -20.14 -35.46
N TYR A 1012 -44.53 -18.95 -35.11
CA TYR A 1012 -43.30 -18.80 -34.34
C TYR A 1012 -43.42 -19.44 -32.95
N ASP A 1013 -42.57 -20.44 -32.69
CA ASP A 1013 -42.35 -21.02 -31.36
C ASP A 1013 -40.88 -20.82 -30.97
N ALA A 1014 -40.66 -19.96 -29.98
CA ALA A 1014 -39.32 -19.66 -29.48
C ALA A 1014 -38.57 -20.91 -28.98
N HIS A 1015 -39.28 -21.92 -28.46
CA HIS A 1015 -38.63 -23.14 -27.97
C HIS A 1015 -38.09 -23.99 -29.13
N GLU A 1016 -38.83 -24.11 -30.22
CA GLU A 1016 -38.39 -24.89 -31.40
C GLU A 1016 -37.25 -24.17 -32.13
N VAL A 1017 -37.30 -22.84 -32.24
CA VAL A 1017 -36.21 -22.03 -32.82
C VAL A 1017 -34.94 -22.15 -31.99
N GLU A 1018 -35.05 -22.06 -30.66
CA GLU A 1018 -33.90 -22.25 -29.78
C GLU A 1018 -33.32 -23.66 -29.87
N ALA A 1019 -34.17 -24.69 -29.89
CA ALA A 1019 -33.71 -26.07 -30.04
C ALA A 1019 -32.98 -26.28 -31.37
N ALA A 1020 -33.48 -25.70 -32.47
CA ALA A 1020 -32.83 -25.77 -33.77
C ALA A 1020 -31.47 -25.05 -33.76
N MET A 1021 -31.40 -23.83 -33.21
CA MET A 1021 -30.17 -23.06 -33.06
C MET A 1021 -29.11 -23.85 -32.28
N LEU A 1022 -29.50 -24.48 -31.16
CA LEU A 1022 -28.56 -25.24 -30.31
C LEU A 1022 -27.99 -26.50 -30.95
N LEU A 1023 -28.70 -27.08 -31.92
CA LEU A 1023 -28.28 -28.30 -32.63
C LEU A 1023 -27.50 -27.99 -33.92
N ASP A 1024 -27.49 -26.74 -34.37
CA ASP A 1024 -26.74 -26.30 -35.54
C ASP A 1024 -25.36 -25.75 -35.13
N ALA A 1025 -24.30 -26.46 -35.53
CA ALA A 1025 -22.92 -26.06 -35.23
C ALA A 1025 -22.53 -24.71 -35.89
N ASP A 1026 -23.20 -24.33 -36.96
CA ASP A 1026 -22.94 -23.12 -37.73
C ASP A 1026 -23.83 -21.94 -37.32
N ALA A 1027 -24.78 -22.15 -36.39
CA ALA A 1027 -25.63 -21.08 -35.89
C ALA A 1027 -24.80 -19.96 -35.26
N ARG A 1028 -25.04 -18.74 -35.73
CA ARG A 1028 -24.38 -17.51 -35.25
C ARG A 1028 -25.41 -16.41 -35.11
N LEU A 1029 -25.06 -15.40 -34.34
CA LEU A 1029 -25.81 -14.15 -34.35
C LEU A 1029 -25.61 -13.46 -35.71
N GLY A 1030 -26.69 -13.00 -36.32
CA GLY A 1030 -26.65 -12.18 -37.52
C GLY A 1030 -26.27 -10.73 -37.22
N ALA A 1031 -25.95 -9.97 -38.28
CA ALA A 1031 -25.73 -8.52 -38.18
C ALA A 1031 -27.02 -7.76 -37.84
N ASP A 1032 -28.20 -8.37 -38.03
CA ASP A 1032 -29.50 -7.83 -37.61
C ASP A 1032 -29.78 -8.06 -36.11
N GLY A 1033 -28.86 -8.71 -35.38
CA GLY A 1033 -28.96 -8.93 -33.95
C GLY A 1033 -29.78 -10.15 -33.53
N PHE A 1034 -30.14 -11.02 -34.48
CA PHE A 1034 -30.90 -12.25 -34.23
C PHE A 1034 -30.12 -13.49 -34.68
N TYR A 1035 -30.34 -14.64 -34.04
CA TYR A 1035 -29.73 -15.90 -34.47
C TYR A 1035 -30.26 -16.32 -35.85
N ALA A 1036 -29.36 -16.75 -36.72
CA ALA A 1036 -29.62 -17.18 -38.10
C ALA A 1036 -29.32 -18.66 -38.29
#